data_AF-A0A953BNG8-F1
#
_entry.id   AF-A0A953BNG8-F1
#
_cell.length_a   1.000
_cell.length_b   1.000
_cell.length_c   1.000
_cell.angle_alpha   90.00
_cell.angle_beta   90.00
_cell.angle_gamma   90.00
#
_symmetry.space_group_name_H-M   'P 1'
#
loop_
_entity.id
_entity.type
_entity.pdbx_description
1 polymer ?
#
loop_
_entity_poly.entity_id
_entity_poly.type
_entity_poly.pdbx_seq_one_letter_code
_entity_poly.pdbx_strand_id
1 'polypeptide(L)'
;MIPARLTPPAIALAAPFVPLALFTTHALAAEPLTDRLWRASGAFHPMVVHFPIALLVVAVIFEFARRRGGEHRPGPTAFACLCLGAAGALLAALLGWSSAQSANYGGSAAWTLGVHRWAGIAAAVLAAVAVLAATIARGLNGPRLFNVYRVSLLACVLAVTVAGHHGGTLVHGEGVVRDALAIARGHSPPRASTRTLNAQQRPGDETPGDTYATRIEPIFVTRCYQCHTGASPEAGFRLATREQALTPGVSGKPTIVPGDASASLLYQLVSATDHDRRMPPKGSPLSREQVSDIAAWINAGAPWHGQRPAGEHWHWAYRAPVRPNPPPVLDTTWPRGPIDHFILARIESAGLSPSPQADRHALIRRLSLDLIGLPPSPPEVTAFLSDTRPGAYERLVDRLLASPHFGERWARVWLDLARYADSHGYEKDGPRVMWPYRDWVIDALNDDLPFDRFTIEQLAGDLLPDPTGPQLVATGFNRNTQTNEEGGTDVEEFRIDAVIDRVNTVGAVWLGSTVGCAQCHDHKNDPLTQRDYFRLLAIFNQDELDVHVVSSTEKYAAGAMIEYPRAARFDELADLNAGLARADADLARHAADLQPAAIGLATGRHAALPGFTPDHATALSLAHSHREQLSRQRSSLIAARALVMRRSPEPRQTRLFDGGSFLSPTEPVEPGLPAFLPPATDREPMDRLAFARWLVEPDNPLTARVTVNRIWETIFGRGIVETSEDFGPQGDPPTHPELLDHLAAELVRDGWSLKHAIRSIVTSATYRQSSRVTPDHLEKDPLNILLARSPRYRVEAEMVRDIGLTASGLLHRAIGGPSVFPPQPEGTWTQIYSGEQWVESQGPDRYRRGLYTFIRRTSPHPSMVAFDAPSREITCTRRPRTSTPLQALTTLNDPAFVEMAAALARRAIDEGGNDPRSRAAYAMKLCLAREPTPREIERLLALYQDQLNAYESDRSAAGQVASYGPAGAGGLHDHAQIAAWTIVANVLLNLDETLTRP
;
A
#
# COMPACT_ATOMS: atom_id res chain seq x y z
N MET A 1 18.05 -48.16 -10.27
CA MET A 1 19.10 -47.45 -11.04
C MET A 1 18.45 -46.31 -11.82
N ILE A 2 18.82 -45.08 -11.47
CA ILE A 2 18.64 -43.79 -12.17
C ILE A 2 20.04 -43.44 -12.74
N PRO A 3 20.31 -42.58 -13.78
CA PRO A 3 19.59 -41.38 -14.28
C PRO A 3 19.41 -41.30 -15.82
N ALA A 4 18.79 -40.32 -16.51
CA ALA A 4 18.71 -38.86 -16.30
C ALA A 4 17.60 -38.15 -17.14
N ARG A 5 16.99 -37.12 -16.54
CA ARG A 5 16.63 -35.77 -17.06
C ARG A 5 15.91 -35.61 -18.43
N LEU A 6 14.63 -35.24 -18.37
CA LEU A 6 13.97 -34.37 -19.36
C LEU A 6 13.72 -32.99 -18.73
N THR A 7 14.13 -31.93 -19.42
CA THR A 7 14.00 -30.51 -19.03
C THR A 7 12.65 -29.92 -19.47
N PRO A 8 12.29 -28.70 -19.00
CA PRO A 8 10.99 -28.08 -19.22
C PRO A 8 10.95 -27.07 -20.41
N PRO A 9 11.01 -27.50 -21.68
CA PRO A 9 10.50 -26.68 -22.79
C PRO A 9 9.31 -27.31 -23.52
N ALA A 10 8.78 -28.45 -23.08
CA ALA A 10 7.70 -29.15 -23.78
C ALA A 10 6.32 -28.44 -23.66
N ILE A 11 6.11 -27.56 -22.68
CA ILE A 11 4.84 -26.84 -22.49
C ILE A 11 4.77 -25.54 -23.31
N ALA A 12 5.91 -25.00 -23.76
CA ALA A 12 5.96 -23.80 -24.61
C ALA A 12 5.54 -24.06 -26.08
N LEU A 13 5.43 -25.32 -26.49
CA LEU A 13 5.07 -25.72 -27.86
C LEU A 13 3.55 -25.89 -28.10
N ALA A 14 2.71 -25.81 -27.06
CA ALA A 14 1.26 -25.99 -27.18
C ALA A 14 0.46 -24.67 -27.27
N ALA A 15 1.08 -23.51 -27.00
CA ALA A 15 0.44 -22.20 -27.07
C ALA A 15 0.09 -21.63 -28.48
N PRO A 16 0.64 -22.10 -29.63
CA PRO A 16 0.35 -21.46 -30.92
C PRO A 16 -0.91 -21.97 -31.63
N PHE A 17 -1.65 -22.94 -31.07
CA PHE A 17 -2.81 -23.56 -31.75
C PHE A 17 -4.18 -22.94 -31.42
N VAL A 18 -4.21 -21.86 -30.63
CA VAL A 18 -5.46 -21.14 -30.28
C VAL A 18 -6.16 -20.40 -31.45
N PRO A 19 -5.53 -19.98 -32.57
CA PRO A 19 -6.25 -19.18 -33.56
C PRO A 19 -7.16 -20.01 -34.49
N LEU A 20 -7.21 -21.34 -34.39
CA LEU A 20 -8.16 -22.15 -35.16
C LEU A 20 -9.60 -22.03 -34.63
N ALA A 21 -9.79 -21.63 -33.36
CA ALA A 21 -11.12 -21.54 -32.72
C ALA A 21 -11.93 -20.29 -33.09
N LEU A 22 -11.33 -19.32 -33.82
CA LEU A 22 -12.01 -18.10 -34.27
C LEU A 22 -12.81 -18.28 -35.58
N PHE A 23 -12.74 -19.45 -36.21
CA PHE A 23 -13.37 -19.71 -37.51
C PHE A 23 -14.89 -20.03 -37.45
N THR A 24 -15.50 -20.16 -36.28
CA THR A 24 -16.89 -20.63 -36.14
C THR A 24 -17.89 -19.59 -35.60
N THR A 25 -17.47 -18.35 -35.34
CA THR A 25 -18.41 -17.31 -34.91
C THR A 25 -19.22 -16.77 -36.09
N HIS A 26 -20.55 -16.69 -35.92
CA HIS A 26 -21.52 -16.28 -36.94
C HIS A 26 -21.35 -14.84 -37.47
N ALA A 27 -20.39 -14.06 -36.94
CA ALA A 27 -20.17 -12.66 -37.30
C ALA A 27 -19.38 -12.43 -38.61
N LEU A 28 -18.75 -13.46 -39.19
CA LEU A 28 -17.86 -13.31 -40.37
C LEU A 28 -18.44 -13.91 -41.68
N ALA A 29 -19.70 -14.36 -41.70
CA ALA A 29 -20.27 -15.07 -42.85
C ALA A 29 -20.59 -14.18 -44.07
N ALA A 30 -20.58 -12.85 -43.93
CA ALA A 30 -21.03 -11.92 -44.97
C ALA A 30 -19.92 -11.39 -45.92
N GLU A 31 -18.64 -11.73 -45.69
CA GLU A 31 -17.53 -11.18 -46.49
C GLU A 31 -16.96 -12.15 -47.55
N PRO A 32 -16.42 -11.63 -48.67
CA PRO A 32 -15.71 -12.43 -49.66
C PRO A 32 -14.61 -13.28 -49.03
N LEU A 33 -14.42 -14.52 -49.51
CA LEU A 33 -13.43 -15.45 -48.97
C LEU A 33 -12.00 -14.87 -49.01
N THR A 34 -11.70 -14.06 -50.03
CA THR A 34 -10.42 -13.35 -50.18
C THR A 34 -10.16 -12.42 -49.01
N ASP A 35 -11.14 -11.62 -48.60
CA ASP A 35 -10.96 -10.62 -47.53
C ASP A 35 -10.87 -11.27 -46.16
N ARG A 36 -11.58 -12.39 -45.96
CA ARG A 36 -11.45 -13.22 -44.76
C ARG A 36 -10.08 -13.86 -44.63
N LEU A 37 -9.54 -14.41 -45.72
CA LEU A 37 -8.19 -14.96 -45.76
C LEU A 37 -7.13 -13.88 -45.53
N TRP A 38 -7.36 -12.66 -46.03
CA TRP A 38 -6.44 -11.53 -45.85
C TRP A 38 -6.46 -10.91 -44.45
N ARG A 39 -7.63 -10.80 -43.81
CA ARG A 39 -7.68 -10.38 -42.40
C ARG A 39 -7.10 -11.45 -41.48
N ALA A 40 -7.33 -12.72 -41.78
CA ALA A 40 -6.70 -13.83 -41.06
C ALA A 40 -5.18 -13.74 -41.16
N SER A 41 -4.61 -13.52 -42.36
CA SER A 41 -3.15 -13.37 -42.51
C SER A 41 -2.60 -12.12 -41.80
N GLY A 42 -3.35 -11.03 -41.74
CA GLY A 42 -3.04 -9.86 -40.91
C GLY A 42 -3.05 -10.14 -39.40
N ALA A 43 -3.97 -10.97 -38.91
CA ALA A 43 -4.01 -11.40 -37.50
C ALA A 43 -2.86 -12.34 -37.12
N PHE A 44 -2.29 -13.07 -38.08
CA PHE A 44 -1.07 -13.85 -37.91
C PHE A 44 0.22 -13.02 -38.00
N HIS A 45 0.15 -11.72 -38.32
CA HIS A 45 1.32 -10.84 -38.44
C HIS A 45 2.26 -10.88 -37.23
N PRO A 46 1.79 -10.85 -35.96
CA PRO A 46 2.69 -10.93 -34.81
C PRO A 46 3.46 -12.25 -34.76
N MET A 47 2.82 -13.34 -35.19
CA MET A 47 3.35 -14.70 -35.16
C MET A 47 4.30 -14.99 -36.33
N VAL A 48 4.02 -14.41 -37.51
CA VAL A 48 4.83 -14.57 -38.73
C VAL A 48 6.00 -13.57 -38.76
N VAL A 49 5.91 -12.45 -38.05
CA VAL A 49 6.92 -11.38 -38.09
C VAL A 49 7.78 -11.35 -36.83
N HIS A 50 7.22 -11.34 -35.62
CA HIS A 50 8.03 -11.16 -34.41
C HIS A 50 8.80 -12.42 -33.99
N PHE A 51 8.27 -13.61 -34.25
CA PHE A 51 8.96 -14.87 -33.90
C PHE A 51 10.24 -15.10 -34.75
N PRO A 52 10.23 -14.92 -36.09
CA PRO A 52 11.45 -14.99 -36.90
C PRO A 52 12.47 -13.90 -36.58
N ILE A 53 12.01 -12.68 -36.24
CA ILE A 53 12.87 -11.58 -35.79
C ILE A 53 13.61 -11.95 -34.50
N ALA A 54 12.90 -12.52 -33.52
CA ALA A 54 13.49 -12.99 -32.28
C ALA A 54 14.56 -14.06 -32.55
N LEU A 55 14.32 -14.98 -33.49
CA LEU A 55 15.32 -15.98 -33.90
C LEU A 55 16.56 -15.37 -34.55
N LEU A 56 16.43 -14.31 -35.35
CA LEU A 56 17.57 -13.59 -35.94
C LEU A 56 18.41 -12.87 -34.87
N VAL A 57 17.76 -12.25 -33.88
CA VAL A 57 18.44 -11.61 -32.73
C VAL A 57 19.15 -12.66 -31.86
N VAL A 58 18.50 -13.79 -31.59
CA VAL A 58 19.10 -14.92 -30.87
C VAL A 58 20.29 -15.49 -31.63
N ALA A 59 20.23 -15.59 -32.95
CA ALA A 59 21.37 -16.00 -33.77
C ALA A 59 22.57 -15.05 -33.59
N VAL A 60 22.35 -13.74 -33.55
CA VAL A 60 23.40 -12.74 -33.27
C VAL A 60 23.98 -12.89 -31.86
N ILE A 61 23.14 -13.07 -30.85
CA ILE A 61 23.60 -13.22 -29.45
C ILE A 61 24.51 -14.44 -29.32
N PHE A 62 24.10 -15.59 -29.87
CA PHE A 62 24.93 -16.80 -29.87
C PHE A 62 26.23 -16.62 -30.67
N GLU A 63 26.19 -15.91 -31.79
CA GLU A 63 27.38 -15.64 -32.60
C GLU A 63 28.37 -14.69 -31.89
N PHE A 64 27.87 -13.66 -31.19
CA PHE A 64 28.70 -12.70 -30.47
C PHE A 64 29.31 -13.29 -29.20
N ALA A 65 28.59 -14.17 -28.51
CA ALA A 65 29.10 -14.93 -27.37
C ALA A 65 30.29 -15.84 -27.78
N ARG A 66 30.23 -16.46 -28.97
CA ARG A 66 31.30 -17.33 -29.48
C ARG A 66 32.52 -16.60 -30.00
N ARG A 67 32.38 -15.33 -30.43
CA ARG A 67 33.53 -14.47 -30.83
C ARG A 67 34.58 -14.33 -29.72
N ARG A 68 34.16 -14.30 -28.46
CA ARG A 68 35.08 -14.24 -27.31
C ARG A 68 35.99 -15.48 -27.19
N GLY A 69 35.65 -16.58 -27.89
CA GLY A 69 36.41 -17.83 -27.90
C GLY A 69 37.27 -18.10 -29.15
N GLY A 70 37.41 -17.15 -30.08
CA GLY A 70 38.33 -17.29 -31.23
C GLY A 70 37.87 -18.22 -32.36
N GLU A 71 36.59 -18.57 -32.42
CA GLU A 71 36.06 -19.46 -33.46
C GLU A 71 35.73 -18.72 -34.77
N HIS A 72 36.02 -19.37 -35.91
CA HIS A 72 35.89 -18.80 -37.26
C HIS A 72 34.84 -19.53 -38.12
N ARG A 73 33.88 -20.22 -37.48
CA ARG A 73 32.81 -20.98 -38.15
C ARG A 73 31.46 -20.70 -37.50
N PRO A 74 30.36 -20.60 -38.27
CA PRO A 74 29.02 -20.39 -37.71
C PRO A 74 28.62 -21.56 -36.81
N GLY A 75 28.17 -21.26 -35.59
CA GLY A 75 27.70 -22.28 -34.65
C GLY A 75 26.43 -23.00 -35.18
N PRO A 76 26.25 -24.31 -34.94
CA PRO A 76 25.11 -25.06 -35.45
C PRO A 76 23.75 -24.49 -34.99
N THR A 77 23.66 -24.02 -33.75
CA THR A 77 22.47 -23.38 -33.19
C THR A 77 22.21 -22.00 -33.81
N ALA A 78 23.23 -21.16 -33.93
CA ALA A 78 23.12 -19.84 -34.56
C ALA A 78 22.71 -19.96 -36.04
N PHE A 79 23.24 -20.95 -36.74
CA PHE A 79 22.86 -21.25 -38.12
C PHE A 79 21.42 -21.74 -38.25
N ALA A 80 20.95 -22.61 -37.36
CA ALA A 80 19.55 -23.07 -37.35
C ALA A 80 18.58 -21.91 -37.10
N CYS A 81 18.87 -21.06 -36.11
CA CYS A 81 18.10 -19.86 -35.82
C CYS A 81 18.10 -18.88 -37.00
N LEU A 82 19.23 -18.73 -37.69
CA LEU A 82 19.33 -17.90 -38.88
C LEU A 82 18.50 -18.44 -40.05
N CYS A 83 18.57 -19.74 -40.35
CA CYS A 83 17.78 -20.33 -41.45
C CYS A 83 16.27 -20.19 -41.20
N LEU A 84 15.81 -20.45 -39.98
CA LEU A 84 14.41 -20.30 -39.60
C LEU A 84 13.98 -18.82 -39.62
N GLY A 85 14.84 -17.93 -39.10
CA GLY A 85 14.63 -16.49 -39.10
C GLY A 85 14.57 -15.90 -40.52
N ALA A 86 15.44 -16.33 -41.43
CA ALA A 86 15.49 -15.88 -42.81
C ALA A 86 14.26 -16.33 -43.61
N ALA A 87 13.81 -17.58 -43.44
CA ALA A 87 12.59 -18.08 -44.06
C ALA A 87 11.36 -17.28 -43.60
N GLY A 88 11.28 -16.97 -42.31
CA GLY A 88 10.22 -16.13 -41.77
C GLY A 88 10.27 -14.68 -42.25
N ALA A 89 11.47 -14.08 -42.35
CA ALA A 89 11.64 -12.72 -42.88
C ALA A 89 11.22 -12.61 -44.36
N LEU A 90 11.52 -13.61 -45.18
CA LEU A 90 11.08 -13.68 -46.58
C LEU A 90 9.56 -13.80 -46.69
N LEU A 91 8.94 -14.66 -45.88
CA LEU A 91 7.49 -14.81 -45.83
C LEU A 91 6.81 -13.52 -45.36
N ALA A 92 7.35 -12.87 -44.34
CA ALA A 92 6.89 -11.58 -43.84
C ALA A 92 6.97 -10.47 -44.90
N ALA A 93 8.08 -10.39 -45.65
CA ALA A 93 8.23 -9.41 -46.73
C ALA A 93 7.22 -9.63 -47.87
N LEU A 94 6.95 -10.89 -48.24
CA LEU A 94 5.96 -11.25 -49.26
C LEU A 94 4.52 -10.94 -48.83
N LEU A 95 4.16 -11.29 -47.59
CA LEU A 95 2.83 -11.02 -47.04
C LEU A 95 2.62 -9.52 -46.76
N GLY A 96 3.64 -8.82 -46.28
CA GLY A 96 3.60 -7.38 -46.03
C GLY A 96 3.51 -6.52 -47.30
N TRP A 97 4.04 -6.99 -48.43
CA TRP A 97 3.93 -6.29 -49.72
C TRP A 97 2.51 -6.38 -50.30
N SER A 98 1.87 -7.54 -50.15
CA SER A 98 0.52 -7.80 -50.67
C SER A 98 -0.59 -7.15 -49.83
N SER A 99 -0.47 -7.15 -48.50
CA SER A 99 -1.48 -6.57 -47.58
C SER A 99 -1.58 -5.04 -47.64
N ALA A 100 -0.56 -4.39 -48.19
CA ALA A 100 -0.43 -2.95 -48.12
C ALA A 100 -0.82 -2.26 -49.44
N GLN A 101 -1.11 -3.04 -50.50
CA GLN A 101 -1.83 -2.55 -51.69
C GLN A 101 -3.34 -2.41 -51.45
N SER A 102 -3.89 -3.05 -50.41
CA SER A 102 -5.33 -3.02 -50.07
C SER A 102 -5.70 -2.01 -48.97
N ALA A 103 -4.73 -1.33 -48.36
CA ALA A 103 -4.96 -0.36 -47.28
C ALA A 103 -4.69 1.08 -47.76
N ASN A 104 -5.75 1.90 -47.87
CA ASN A 104 -5.69 3.31 -48.27
C ASN A 104 -5.04 4.19 -47.19
N TYR A 105 -3.74 4.11 -46.99
CA TYR A 105 -2.97 5.03 -46.14
C TYR A 105 -2.62 6.32 -46.91
N GLY A 106 -3.00 7.48 -46.37
CA GLY A 106 -2.63 8.81 -46.88
C GLY A 106 -1.73 9.60 -45.92
N GLY A 107 -1.05 10.64 -46.41
CA GLY A 107 -0.23 11.55 -45.58
C GLY A 107 1.04 10.93 -44.98
N SER A 108 1.42 11.33 -43.76
CA SER A 108 2.62 10.84 -43.06
C SER A 108 2.61 9.32 -42.85
N ALA A 109 1.43 8.70 -42.73
CA ALA A 109 1.28 7.25 -42.61
C ALA A 109 1.71 6.51 -43.88
N ALA A 110 1.56 7.11 -45.08
CA ALA A 110 2.00 6.50 -46.34
C ALA A 110 3.53 6.44 -46.45
N TRP A 111 4.22 7.48 -45.97
CA TRP A 111 5.69 7.52 -45.93
C TRP A 111 6.23 6.51 -44.92
N THR A 112 5.68 6.48 -43.69
CA THR A 112 6.08 5.53 -42.63
C THR A 112 5.87 4.08 -43.07
N LEU A 113 4.76 3.80 -43.76
CA LEU A 113 4.50 2.50 -44.37
C LEU A 113 5.50 2.17 -45.48
N GLY A 114 5.89 3.15 -46.30
CA GLY A 114 6.95 2.99 -47.30
C GLY A 114 8.29 2.58 -46.69
N VAL A 115 8.72 3.27 -45.62
CA VAL A 115 9.97 2.96 -44.92
C VAL A 115 9.91 1.57 -44.27
N HIS A 116 8.81 1.24 -43.60
CA HIS A 116 8.58 -0.09 -43.01
C HIS A 116 8.73 -1.21 -44.06
N ARG A 117 8.13 -1.04 -45.25
CA ARG A 117 8.19 -2.04 -46.34
C ARG A 117 9.61 -2.25 -46.86
N TRP A 118 10.29 -1.15 -47.25
CA TRP A 118 11.62 -1.26 -47.84
C TRP A 118 12.66 -1.76 -46.84
N ALA A 119 12.55 -1.39 -45.57
CA ALA A 119 13.37 -1.94 -44.50
C ALA A 119 13.11 -3.45 -44.29
N GLY A 120 11.85 -3.89 -44.36
CA GLY A 120 11.48 -5.31 -44.30
C GLY A 120 12.04 -6.14 -45.46
N ILE A 121 12.01 -5.62 -46.69
CA ILE A 121 12.60 -6.27 -47.87
C ILE A 121 14.13 -6.34 -47.73
N ALA A 122 14.77 -5.24 -47.33
CA ALA A 122 16.21 -5.20 -47.10
C ALA A 122 16.63 -6.24 -46.05
N ALA A 123 15.88 -6.37 -44.95
CA ALA A 123 16.10 -7.39 -43.94
C ALA A 123 16.02 -8.81 -44.51
N ALA A 124 15.00 -9.12 -45.32
CA ALA A 124 14.84 -10.43 -45.92
C ALA A 124 15.98 -10.80 -46.88
N VAL A 125 16.43 -9.84 -47.70
CA VAL A 125 17.58 -10.03 -48.62
C VAL A 125 18.87 -10.25 -47.83
N LEU A 126 19.12 -9.44 -46.80
CA LEU A 126 20.31 -9.56 -45.96
C LEU A 126 20.34 -10.88 -45.18
N ALA A 127 19.17 -11.36 -44.72
CA ALA A 127 19.04 -12.67 -44.08
C ALA A 127 19.38 -13.82 -45.04
N ALA A 128 18.91 -13.75 -46.29
CA ALA A 128 19.23 -14.74 -47.32
C ALA A 128 20.73 -14.74 -47.68
N VAL A 129 21.35 -13.56 -47.79
CA VAL A 129 22.80 -13.41 -48.00
C VAL A 129 23.58 -13.97 -46.81
N ALA A 130 23.12 -13.73 -45.58
CA ALA A 130 23.74 -14.28 -44.37
C ALA A 130 23.67 -15.82 -44.34
N VAL A 131 22.52 -16.42 -44.71
CA VAL A 131 22.37 -17.89 -44.83
C VAL A 131 23.33 -18.45 -45.88
N LEU A 132 23.40 -17.83 -47.07
CA LEU A 132 24.27 -18.28 -48.15
C LEU A 132 25.75 -18.19 -47.74
N ALA A 133 26.17 -17.05 -47.19
CA ALA A 133 27.53 -16.86 -46.70
C ALA A 133 27.89 -17.83 -45.58
N ALA A 134 26.97 -18.10 -44.65
CA ALA A 134 27.18 -19.06 -43.57
C ALA A 134 27.28 -20.50 -44.09
N THR A 135 26.46 -20.87 -45.09
CA THR A 135 26.46 -22.21 -45.70
C THR A 135 27.79 -22.46 -46.43
N ILE A 136 28.26 -21.48 -47.20
CA ILE A 136 29.53 -21.56 -47.92
C ILE A 136 30.71 -21.56 -46.93
N ALA A 137 30.68 -20.71 -45.89
CA ALA A 137 31.74 -20.65 -44.87
C ALA A 137 31.86 -21.94 -44.03
N ARG A 138 30.77 -22.72 -43.89
CA ARG A 138 30.83 -24.05 -43.24
C ARG A 138 31.47 -25.12 -44.12
N GLY A 139 31.37 -25.00 -45.45
CA GLY A 139 31.93 -25.96 -46.41
C GLY A 139 33.36 -25.65 -46.87
N LEU A 140 33.69 -24.37 -47.06
CA LEU A 140 35.01 -23.89 -47.49
C LEU A 140 35.59 -23.02 -46.38
N ASN A 141 36.68 -23.46 -45.76
CA ASN A 141 37.36 -22.80 -44.64
C ASN A 141 37.92 -21.41 -45.05
N GLY A 142 37.07 -20.39 -45.14
CA GLY A 142 37.41 -19.06 -45.67
C GLY A 142 37.06 -17.92 -44.70
N PRO A 143 38.04 -17.29 -44.02
CA PRO A 143 37.78 -16.22 -43.05
C PRO A 143 37.12 -14.96 -43.66
N ARG A 144 37.31 -14.71 -44.96
CA ARG A 144 36.65 -13.59 -45.67
C ARG A 144 35.13 -13.79 -45.79
N LEU A 145 34.68 -15.01 -46.09
CA LEU A 145 33.26 -15.36 -46.20
C LEU A 145 32.55 -15.32 -44.84
N PHE A 146 33.27 -15.69 -43.77
CA PHE A 146 32.77 -15.59 -42.41
C PHE A 146 32.51 -14.13 -41.98
N ASN A 147 33.36 -13.19 -42.40
CA ASN A 147 33.12 -11.76 -42.16
C ASN A 147 31.91 -11.24 -42.95
N VAL A 148 31.70 -11.69 -44.19
CA VAL A 148 30.51 -11.35 -45.00
C VAL A 148 29.23 -11.84 -44.32
N TYR A 149 29.22 -13.06 -43.80
CA TYR A 149 28.12 -13.60 -43.00
C TYR A 149 27.77 -12.69 -41.81
N ARG A 150 28.77 -12.27 -41.03
CA ARG A 150 28.56 -11.46 -39.82
C ARG A 150 28.09 -10.05 -40.13
N VAL A 151 28.66 -9.42 -41.15
CA VAL A 151 28.23 -8.08 -41.59
C VAL A 151 26.80 -8.13 -42.10
N SER A 152 26.45 -9.16 -42.88
CA SER A 152 25.09 -9.35 -43.40
C SER A 152 24.08 -9.61 -42.28
N LEU A 153 24.45 -10.40 -41.26
CA LEU A 153 23.59 -10.68 -40.11
C LEU A 153 23.35 -9.43 -39.24
N LEU A 154 24.39 -8.62 -38.98
CA LEU A 154 24.26 -7.36 -38.25
C LEU A 154 23.42 -6.33 -39.02
N ALA A 155 23.66 -6.19 -40.32
CA ALA A 155 22.88 -5.31 -41.18
C ALA A 155 21.40 -5.76 -41.23
N CYS A 156 21.14 -7.07 -41.23
CA CYS A 156 19.80 -7.63 -41.16
C CYS A 156 19.06 -7.20 -39.88
N VAL A 157 19.70 -7.31 -38.71
CA VAL A 157 19.09 -6.90 -37.43
C VAL A 157 18.80 -5.40 -37.39
N LEU A 158 19.69 -4.58 -37.96
CA LEU A 158 19.46 -3.14 -38.08
C LEU A 158 18.24 -2.82 -38.95
N ALA A 159 18.14 -3.46 -40.13
CA ALA A 159 17.01 -3.30 -41.03
C ALA A 159 15.68 -3.75 -40.38
N VAL A 160 15.72 -4.85 -39.61
CA VAL A 160 14.58 -5.34 -38.82
C VAL A 160 14.17 -4.34 -37.74
N THR A 161 15.13 -3.72 -37.06
CA THR A 161 14.86 -2.74 -36.01
C THR A 161 14.19 -1.49 -36.59
N VAL A 162 14.68 -1.01 -37.74
CA VAL A 162 14.06 0.11 -38.48
C VAL A 162 12.64 -0.26 -38.92
N ALA A 163 12.44 -1.46 -39.49
CA ALA A 163 11.12 -1.93 -39.86
C ALA A 163 10.18 -2.02 -38.63
N GLY A 164 10.64 -2.59 -37.52
CA GLY A 164 9.88 -2.71 -36.27
C GLY A 164 9.49 -1.37 -35.67
N HIS A 165 10.39 -0.39 -35.68
CA HIS A 165 10.12 0.97 -35.22
C HIS A 165 8.96 1.60 -36.00
N HIS A 166 9.09 1.68 -37.33
CA HIS A 166 8.06 2.29 -38.18
C HIS A 166 6.75 1.48 -38.21
N GLY A 167 6.82 0.15 -38.04
CA GLY A 167 5.64 -0.70 -37.86
C GLY A 167 4.89 -0.39 -36.55
N GLY A 168 5.62 -0.23 -35.44
CA GLY A 168 5.04 0.19 -34.17
C GLY A 168 4.38 1.56 -34.24
N THR A 169 4.98 2.51 -34.97
CA THR A 169 4.41 3.85 -35.19
C THR A 169 3.09 3.79 -35.98
N LEU A 170 2.95 2.86 -36.93
CA LEU A 170 1.72 2.68 -37.70
C LEU A 170 0.57 2.08 -36.89
N VAL A 171 0.87 1.21 -35.93
CA VAL A 171 -0.16 0.51 -35.12
C VAL A 171 -0.54 1.29 -33.87
N HIS A 172 0.41 1.98 -33.25
CA HIS A 172 0.23 2.54 -31.92
C HIS A 172 0.46 4.07 -31.84
N GLY A 173 0.75 4.73 -32.97
CA GLY A 173 0.98 6.17 -33.03
C GLY A 173 2.39 6.59 -32.59
N GLU A 174 2.69 7.88 -32.77
CA GLU A 174 3.98 8.46 -32.37
C GLU A 174 4.08 8.56 -30.84
N GLY A 175 5.07 7.89 -30.25
CA GLY A 175 5.33 7.97 -28.79
C GLY A 175 5.55 6.63 -28.10
N VAL A 176 5.17 5.50 -28.71
CA VAL A 176 5.23 4.18 -28.04
C VAL A 176 6.61 3.78 -27.54
N VAL A 177 7.67 4.10 -28.28
CA VAL A 177 9.03 3.81 -27.79
C VAL A 177 9.39 4.70 -26.60
N ARG A 178 8.96 5.97 -26.60
CA ARG A 178 9.13 6.90 -25.48
C ARG A 178 8.33 6.43 -24.26
N ASP A 179 7.10 6.00 -24.48
CA ASP A 179 6.19 5.58 -23.41
C ASP A 179 6.58 4.20 -22.86
N ALA A 180 7.06 3.28 -23.70
CA ALA A 180 7.65 2.01 -23.27
C ALA A 180 8.99 2.21 -22.55
N LEU A 181 9.82 3.18 -22.97
CA LEU A 181 11.03 3.56 -22.23
C LEU A 181 10.68 4.23 -20.90
N ALA A 182 9.58 5.00 -20.84
CA ALA A 182 9.07 5.57 -19.59
C ALA A 182 8.60 4.46 -18.64
N ILE A 183 7.85 3.46 -19.14
CA ILE A 183 7.42 2.27 -18.39
C ILE A 183 8.63 1.45 -17.91
N ALA A 184 9.61 1.21 -18.78
CA ALA A 184 10.84 0.50 -18.41
C ALA A 184 11.71 1.28 -17.40
N ARG A 185 11.52 2.60 -17.31
CA ARG A 185 12.10 3.49 -16.30
C ARG A 185 11.15 3.78 -15.13
N GLY A 186 10.11 2.97 -14.94
CA GLY A 186 9.22 3.04 -13.77
C GLY A 186 8.18 4.17 -13.77
N HIS A 187 7.98 4.88 -14.89
CA HIS A 187 6.97 5.92 -15.00
C HIS A 187 5.64 5.35 -15.52
N SER A 188 4.55 5.58 -14.80
CA SER A 188 3.20 5.18 -15.24
C SER A 188 2.60 6.22 -16.20
N PRO A 189 2.12 5.85 -17.40
CA PRO A 189 1.38 6.76 -18.25
C PRO A 189 -0.06 6.96 -17.74
N PRO A 190 -0.67 8.14 -17.96
CA PRO A 190 -2.05 8.41 -17.55
C PRO A 190 -3.03 7.57 -18.38
N ARG A 191 -3.91 6.82 -17.71
CA ARG A 191 -5.02 6.11 -18.37
C ARG A 191 -6.18 7.07 -18.62
N ALA A 192 -6.63 7.10 -19.87
CA ALA A 192 -7.87 7.77 -20.26
C ALA A 192 -9.08 7.09 -19.61
N SER A 193 -10.01 7.92 -19.15
CA SER A 193 -11.13 7.57 -18.27
C SER A 193 -12.15 6.61 -18.89
N THR A 194 -12.63 5.73 -18.01
CA THR A 194 -13.79 4.87 -18.17
C THR A 194 -15.05 5.71 -18.41
N ARG A 195 -15.82 5.33 -19.42
CA ARG A 195 -17.09 5.94 -19.83
C ARG A 195 -18.07 5.97 -18.65
N THR A 196 -18.46 7.16 -18.21
CA THR A 196 -19.44 7.41 -17.15
C THR A 196 -20.83 6.94 -17.58
N LEU A 197 -21.41 5.98 -16.85
CA LEU A 197 -22.84 5.73 -16.79
C LEU A 197 -23.40 6.45 -15.55
N ASN A 198 -23.60 7.77 -15.67
CA ASN A 198 -24.44 8.54 -14.76
C ASN A 198 -25.41 9.34 -15.62
N ALA A 199 -26.55 8.74 -15.92
CA ALA A 199 -27.69 9.44 -16.48
C ALA A 199 -28.92 8.99 -15.69
N GLN A 200 -29.27 9.76 -14.65
CA GLN A 200 -30.65 9.97 -14.19
C GLN A 200 -30.69 10.92 -12.97
N GLN A 201 -30.62 12.22 -13.25
CA GLN A 201 -31.38 13.23 -12.48
C GLN A 201 -32.39 13.85 -13.45
N ARG A 202 -33.65 13.96 -13.02
CA ARG A 202 -34.73 14.53 -13.84
C ARG A 202 -34.50 16.04 -14.01
N PRO A 203 -34.78 16.63 -15.20
CA PRO A 203 -34.60 18.05 -15.44
C PRO A 203 -35.76 18.83 -14.80
N GLY A 204 -35.48 19.63 -13.77
CA GLY A 204 -36.49 20.49 -13.15
C GLY A 204 -36.03 21.39 -12.01
N ASP A 205 -35.02 21.00 -11.22
CA ASP A 205 -34.70 21.66 -9.94
C ASP A 205 -33.20 22.02 -9.74
N GLU A 206 -32.37 22.08 -10.79
CA GLU A 206 -30.97 22.53 -10.63
C GLU A 206 -30.90 24.06 -10.52
N THR A 207 -30.29 24.56 -9.44
CA THR A 207 -29.95 25.98 -9.34
C THR A 207 -28.77 26.31 -10.28
N PRO A 208 -28.62 27.55 -10.78
CA PRO A 208 -27.54 27.89 -11.72
C PRO A 208 -26.11 27.57 -11.25
N GLY A 209 -25.88 27.46 -9.93
CA GLY A 209 -24.61 27.06 -9.32
C GLY A 209 -24.37 25.54 -9.27
N ASP A 210 -25.40 24.72 -9.44
CA ASP A 210 -25.30 23.25 -9.51
C ASP A 210 -24.87 22.79 -10.91
N THR A 211 -25.26 23.53 -11.95
CA THR A 211 -24.90 23.23 -13.35
C THR A 211 -23.38 23.30 -13.60
N TYR A 212 -22.65 24.22 -12.94
CA TYR A 212 -21.20 24.28 -13.09
C TYR A 212 -20.52 23.00 -12.55
N ALA A 213 -20.82 22.61 -11.31
CA ALA A 213 -20.19 21.45 -10.67
C ALA A 213 -20.57 20.11 -11.33
N THR A 214 -21.82 19.98 -11.80
CA THR A 214 -22.32 18.72 -12.37
C THR A 214 -22.02 18.57 -13.86
N ARG A 215 -21.98 19.68 -14.63
CA ARG A 215 -21.85 19.64 -16.10
C ARG A 215 -20.60 20.28 -16.65
N ILE A 216 -20.14 21.39 -16.07
CA ILE A 216 -19.04 22.19 -16.65
C ILE A 216 -17.68 21.76 -16.14
N GLU A 217 -17.55 21.62 -14.83
CA GLU A 217 -16.31 21.27 -14.17
C GLU A 217 -15.76 19.90 -14.63
N PRO A 218 -16.57 18.83 -14.79
CA PRO A 218 -16.06 17.58 -15.35
C PRO A 218 -15.45 17.75 -16.75
N ILE A 219 -16.01 18.67 -17.56
CA ILE A 219 -15.45 19.01 -18.87
C ILE A 219 -14.10 19.70 -18.67
N PHE A 220 -14.01 20.69 -17.79
CA PHE A 220 -12.77 21.43 -17.56
C PHE A 220 -11.66 20.56 -16.96
N VAL A 221 -11.96 19.75 -15.94
CA VAL A 221 -11.02 18.78 -15.34
C VAL A 221 -10.47 17.86 -16.41
N THR A 222 -11.35 17.29 -17.25
CA THR A 222 -10.95 16.27 -18.22
C THR A 222 -10.29 16.86 -19.47
N ARG A 223 -10.64 18.09 -19.88
CA ARG A 223 -10.28 18.64 -21.21
C ARG A 223 -9.42 19.90 -21.17
N CYS A 224 -9.44 20.65 -20.08
CA CYS A 224 -8.90 22.02 -20.05
C CYS A 224 -7.83 22.23 -18.97
N TYR A 225 -8.00 21.66 -17.77
CA TYR A 225 -7.15 21.95 -16.63
C TYR A 225 -5.69 21.55 -16.86
N GLN A 226 -5.43 20.46 -17.58
CA GLN A 226 -4.07 20.03 -17.87
C GLN A 226 -3.18 21.13 -18.48
N CYS A 227 -3.75 22.02 -19.31
CA CYS A 227 -3.04 23.10 -20.00
C CYS A 227 -3.31 24.49 -19.41
N HIS A 228 -4.49 24.71 -18.81
CA HIS A 228 -4.92 26.02 -18.32
C HIS A 228 -4.91 26.13 -16.78
N THR A 229 -4.18 25.26 -16.09
CA THR A 229 -3.89 25.36 -14.64
C THR A 229 -2.39 25.20 -14.37
N GLY A 230 -1.93 25.61 -13.19
CA GLY A 230 -0.53 25.57 -12.76
C GLY A 230 0.25 26.86 -13.02
N ALA A 231 1.58 26.80 -12.80
CA ALA A 231 2.46 27.98 -12.81
C ALA A 231 2.58 28.64 -14.20
N SER A 232 2.58 27.84 -15.27
CA SER A 232 2.77 28.28 -16.66
C SER A 232 1.60 27.84 -17.55
N PRO A 233 0.42 28.46 -17.41
CA PRO A 233 -0.75 28.12 -18.22
C PRO A 233 -0.56 28.51 -19.69
N GLU A 234 -1.08 27.67 -20.59
CA GLU A 234 -1.04 27.92 -22.03
C GLU A 234 -1.75 29.24 -22.37
N ALA A 235 -1.13 30.03 -23.25
CA ALA A 235 -1.57 31.37 -23.64
C ALA A 235 -1.84 32.32 -22.45
N GLY A 236 -1.21 32.08 -21.27
CA GLY A 236 -1.39 32.90 -20.08
C GLY A 236 -2.81 32.87 -19.48
N PHE A 237 -3.67 31.95 -19.95
CA PHE A 237 -5.06 31.87 -19.51
C PHE A 237 -5.25 30.82 -18.41
N ARG A 238 -5.76 31.24 -17.25
CA ARG A 238 -5.94 30.41 -16.06
C ARG A 238 -7.41 30.10 -15.82
N LEU A 239 -7.74 28.82 -15.64
CA LEU A 239 -9.12 28.34 -15.48
C LEU A 239 -9.42 27.83 -14.05
N ALA A 240 -8.50 28.02 -13.08
CA ALA A 240 -8.65 27.42 -11.75
C ALA A 240 -9.69 28.14 -10.85
N THR A 241 -9.79 29.46 -10.93
CA THR A 241 -10.81 30.25 -10.20
C THR A 241 -11.55 31.18 -11.14
N ARG A 242 -12.69 31.74 -10.70
CA ARG A 242 -13.47 32.70 -11.48
C ARG A 242 -12.66 33.93 -11.85
N GLU A 243 -11.97 34.51 -10.87
CA GLU A 243 -11.19 35.73 -11.01
C GLU A 243 -10.10 35.52 -12.06
N GLN A 244 -9.45 34.36 -12.00
CA GLN A 244 -8.45 33.95 -12.97
C GLN A 244 -9.04 33.72 -14.36
N ALA A 245 -10.19 33.04 -14.45
CA ALA A 245 -10.86 32.72 -15.71
C ALA A 245 -11.52 33.93 -16.41
N LEU A 246 -11.79 35.00 -15.66
CA LEU A 246 -12.25 36.28 -16.21
C LEU A 246 -11.10 37.18 -16.65
N THR A 247 -9.87 36.89 -16.23
CA THR A 247 -8.69 37.65 -16.64
C THR A 247 -8.29 37.24 -18.07
N PRO A 248 -8.15 38.20 -19.01
CA PRO A 248 -7.69 37.91 -20.36
C PRO A 248 -6.31 37.24 -20.36
N GLY A 249 -6.13 36.24 -21.23
CA GLY A 249 -4.81 35.66 -21.51
C GLY A 249 -3.95 36.59 -22.38
N VAL A 250 -2.85 36.07 -22.93
CA VAL A 250 -1.90 36.83 -23.77
C VAL A 250 -2.53 37.45 -25.03
N SER A 251 -3.69 36.94 -25.45
CA SER A 251 -4.43 37.50 -26.59
C SER A 251 -5.07 38.87 -26.30
N GLY A 252 -5.18 39.28 -25.03
CA GLY A 252 -5.84 40.51 -24.59
C GLY A 252 -7.36 40.50 -24.75
N LYS A 253 -7.96 39.45 -25.32
CA LYS A 253 -9.41 39.31 -25.46
C LYS A 253 -10.01 38.69 -24.19
N PRO A 254 -11.20 39.14 -23.74
CA PRO A 254 -11.92 38.47 -22.65
C PRO A 254 -12.17 37.01 -23.00
N THR A 255 -11.64 36.08 -22.19
CA THR A 255 -11.82 34.66 -22.45
C THR A 255 -13.23 34.20 -22.13
N ILE A 256 -13.80 34.76 -21.06
CA ILE A 256 -15.19 34.56 -20.64
C ILE A 256 -15.80 35.94 -20.45
N VAL A 257 -16.93 36.18 -21.11
CA VAL A 257 -17.81 37.35 -20.97
C VAL A 257 -19.08 36.85 -20.29
N PRO A 258 -19.22 37.02 -18.96
CA PRO A 258 -20.42 36.62 -18.24
C PRO A 258 -21.69 37.16 -18.88
N GLY A 259 -22.65 36.28 -19.17
CA GLY A 259 -23.92 36.62 -19.81
C GLY A 259 -23.91 36.56 -21.34
N ASP A 260 -22.74 36.39 -21.99
CA ASP A 260 -22.63 36.33 -23.45
C ASP A 260 -21.58 35.30 -23.91
N ALA A 261 -22.06 34.08 -24.17
CA ALA A 261 -21.23 33.01 -24.74
C ALA A 261 -20.69 33.37 -26.12
N SER A 262 -21.45 34.10 -26.95
CA SER A 262 -21.02 34.43 -28.31
C SER A 262 -19.85 35.41 -28.33
N ALA A 263 -19.79 36.32 -27.35
CA ALA A 263 -18.66 37.24 -27.13
C ALA A 263 -17.48 36.59 -26.39
N SER A 264 -17.65 35.41 -25.81
CA SER A 264 -16.63 34.70 -25.04
C SER A 264 -15.68 33.90 -25.92
N LEU A 265 -14.38 34.19 -25.85
CA LEU A 265 -13.37 33.45 -26.63
C LEU A 265 -13.35 31.95 -26.29
N LEU A 266 -13.63 31.57 -25.03
CA LEU A 266 -13.72 30.16 -24.62
C LEU A 266 -14.73 29.40 -25.49
N TYR A 267 -15.95 29.91 -25.61
CA TYR A 267 -17.00 29.30 -26.43
C TYR A 267 -16.58 29.21 -27.89
N GLN A 268 -16.05 30.30 -28.45
CA GLN A 268 -15.59 30.36 -29.84
C GLN A 268 -14.52 29.31 -30.16
N LEU A 269 -13.60 29.06 -29.21
CA LEU A 269 -12.53 28.08 -29.39
C LEU A 269 -13.02 26.63 -29.22
N VAL A 270 -13.90 26.35 -28.25
CA VAL A 270 -14.42 24.97 -28.06
C VAL A 270 -15.45 24.58 -29.11
N SER A 271 -16.13 25.56 -29.73
CA SER A 271 -17.07 25.34 -30.83
C SER A 271 -16.43 25.37 -32.23
N ALA A 272 -15.15 25.72 -32.34
CA ALA A 272 -14.47 25.82 -33.64
C ALA A 272 -14.30 24.45 -34.30
N THR A 273 -14.48 24.40 -35.62
CA THR A 273 -14.25 23.19 -36.43
C THR A 273 -12.83 23.11 -36.98
N ASP A 274 -12.16 24.25 -37.11
CA ASP A 274 -10.79 24.38 -37.60
C ASP A 274 -9.79 23.84 -36.56
N HIS A 275 -8.95 22.89 -36.96
CA HIS A 275 -8.00 22.21 -36.08
C HIS A 275 -6.97 23.19 -35.48
N ASP A 276 -6.60 24.25 -36.20
CA ASP A 276 -5.58 25.20 -35.76
C ASP A 276 -6.15 26.23 -34.75
N ARG A 277 -7.47 26.26 -34.58
CA ARG A 277 -8.18 27.20 -33.70
C ARG A 277 -9.05 26.53 -32.64
N ARG A 278 -9.28 25.22 -32.75
CA ARG A 278 -10.15 24.47 -31.83
C ARG A 278 -9.44 24.13 -30.52
N MET A 279 -10.15 24.29 -29.42
CA MET A 279 -9.73 23.79 -28.11
C MET A 279 -10.54 22.54 -27.73
N PRO A 280 -9.91 21.48 -27.17
CA PRO A 280 -8.47 21.33 -26.99
C PRO A 280 -7.74 21.08 -28.33
N PRO A 281 -6.50 21.59 -28.49
CA PRO A 281 -5.75 21.51 -29.75
C PRO A 281 -5.11 20.13 -29.94
N LYS A 282 -4.90 19.43 -28.83
CA LYS A 282 -4.47 18.03 -28.76
C LYS A 282 -5.63 17.22 -28.19
N GLY A 283 -6.15 16.27 -28.96
CA GLY A 283 -7.23 15.38 -28.54
C GLY A 283 -8.54 15.55 -29.33
N SER A 284 -9.55 14.77 -28.94
CA SER A 284 -10.87 14.82 -29.58
C SER A 284 -11.61 16.12 -29.24
N PRO A 285 -12.39 16.68 -30.18
CA PRO A 285 -13.30 17.79 -29.92
C PRO A 285 -14.26 17.49 -28.76
N LEU A 286 -14.71 18.53 -28.06
CA LEU A 286 -15.84 18.41 -27.14
C LEU A 286 -17.09 17.95 -27.89
N SER A 287 -17.96 17.20 -27.20
CA SER A 287 -19.26 16.82 -27.77
C SER A 287 -20.16 18.06 -27.93
N ARG A 288 -21.16 17.97 -28.81
CA ARG A 288 -22.15 19.05 -28.99
C ARG A 288 -22.87 19.40 -27.68
N GLU A 289 -23.13 18.41 -26.84
CA GLU A 289 -23.74 18.57 -25.52
C GLU A 289 -22.80 19.35 -24.59
N GLN A 290 -21.53 18.99 -24.52
CA GLN A 290 -20.52 19.67 -23.71
C GLN A 290 -20.33 21.15 -24.12
N VAL A 291 -20.30 21.42 -25.43
CA VAL A 291 -20.23 22.80 -25.95
C VAL A 291 -21.50 23.59 -25.60
N SER A 292 -22.67 22.93 -25.65
CA SER A 292 -23.95 23.53 -25.27
C SER A 292 -24.01 23.85 -23.77
N ASP A 293 -23.53 22.95 -22.91
CA ASP A 293 -23.47 23.16 -21.47
C ASP A 293 -22.57 24.37 -21.15
N ILE A 294 -21.36 24.45 -21.75
CA ILE A 294 -20.45 25.60 -21.59
C ILE A 294 -21.14 26.90 -22.02
N ALA A 295 -21.85 26.90 -23.14
CA ALA A 295 -22.56 28.09 -23.61
C ALA A 295 -23.67 28.52 -22.63
N ALA A 296 -24.49 27.57 -22.16
CA ALA A 296 -25.57 27.82 -21.22
C ALA A 296 -25.02 28.39 -19.90
N TRP A 297 -23.92 27.83 -19.41
CA TRP A 297 -23.27 28.29 -18.20
C TRP A 297 -22.68 29.71 -18.33
N ILE A 298 -22.02 30.03 -19.45
CA ILE A 298 -21.52 31.40 -19.69
C ILE A 298 -22.69 32.39 -19.74
N ASN A 299 -23.76 32.05 -20.47
CA ASN A 299 -24.96 32.87 -20.58
C ASN A 299 -25.67 33.07 -19.23
N ALA A 300 -25.56 32.12 -18.31
CA ALA A 300 -26.05 32.24 -16.94
C ALA A 300 -25.20 33.17 -16.05
N GLY A 301 -24.20 33.86 -16.62
CA GLY A 301 -23.30 34.75 -15.89
C GLY A 301 -21.98 34.10 -15.46
N ALA A 302 -21.66 32.93 -16.02
CA ALA A 302 -20.53 32.09 -15.63
C ALA A 302 -20.41 31.98 -14.10
N PRO A 303 -21.47 31.53 -13.39
CA PRO A 303 -21.41 31.32 -11.96
C PRO A 303 -20.32 30.28 -11.67
N TRP A 304 -19.29 30.71 -10.95
CA TRP A 304 -18.24 29.85 -10.42
C TRP A 304 -18.56 29.57 -8.95
N HIS A 305 -17.73 28.77 -8.32
CA HIS A 305 -17.73 28.64 -6.87
C HIS A 305 -17.48 30.02 -6.23
N GLY A 306 -18.34 30.46 -5.30
CA GLY A 306 -18.16 31.71 -4.55
C GLY A 306 -19.31 32.72 -4.54
N GLN A 307 -20.41 32.51 -5.28
CA GLN A 307 -21.72 33.10 -4.91
C GLN A 307 -22.51 32.13 -4.02
N ARG A 308 -21.80 31.47 -3.11
CA ARG A 308 -22.33 30.41 -2.27
C ARG A 308 -22.32 30.88 -0.81
N PRO A 309 -23.37 30.60 -0.02
CA PRO A 309 -23.36 30.85 1.42
C PRO A 309 -22.12 30.25 2.09
N ALA A 310 -21.69 30.84 3.20
CA ALA A 310 -20.68 30.23 4.05
C ALA A 310 -21.09 28.78 4.38
N GLY A 311 -20.25 27.80 4.05
CA GLY A 311 -20.50 26.36 4.24
C GLY A 311 -20.68 25.54 2.95
N GLU A 312 -20.83 26.15 1.78
CA GLU A 312 -21.00 25.43 0.51
C GLU A 312 -19.71 25.41 -0.33
N HIS A 313 -18.87 24.39 -0.10
CA HIS A 313 -17.70 24.13 -0.95
C HIS A 313 -18.11 23.42 -2.26
N TRP A 314 -17.28 23.54 -3.30
CA TRP A 314 -17.54 22.98 -4.62
C TRP A 314 -17.34 21.49 -4.74
N HIS A 315 -16.20 21.02 -4.27
CA HIS A 315 -15.88 19.61 -4.23
C HIS A 315 -16.64 18.95 -3.07
N TRP A 316 -17.19 17.77 -3.30
CA TRP A 316 -17.94 17.00 -2.31
C TRP A 316 -17.14 16.76 -1.03
N ALA A 317 -15.82 16.56 -1.14
CA ALA A 317 -14.94 16.21 -0.03
C ALA A 317 -14.74 17.34 0.98
N TYR A 318 -14.94 18.60 0.59
CA TYR A 318 -14.71 19.77 1.44
C TYR A 318 -16.01 20.36 2.00
N ARG A 319 -17.14 19.66 1.79
CA ARG A 319 -18.42 19.96 2.43
C ARG A 319 -18.63 19.04 3.62
N ALA A 320 -19.16 19.53 4.74
CA ALA A 320 -19.48 18.65 5.86
C ALA A 320 -20.40 17.49 5.41
N PRO A 321 -20.14 16.23 5.85
CA PRO A 321 -20.99 15.10 5.50
C PRO A 321 -22.39 15.28 6.11
N VAL A 322 -23.42 15.03 5.32
CA VAL A 322 -24.81 15.02 5.78
C VAL A 322 -25.30 13.58 5.76
N ARG A 323 -25.88 13.12 6.88
CA ARG A 323 -26.43 11.77 6.96
C ARG A 323 -27.59 11.59 5.96
N PRO A 324 -27.44 10.80 4.90
CA PRO A 324 -28.51 10.59 3.95
C PRO A 324 -29.50 9.53 4.46
N ASN A 325 -30.75 9.62 3.99
CA ASN A 325 -31.73 8.56 4.19
C ASN A 325 -31.39 7.37 3.29
N PRO A 326 -31.55 6.11 3.77
CA PRO A 326 -31.35 4.93 2.92
C PRO A 326 -32.27 4.97 1.68
N PRO A 327 -31.74 4.68 0.48
CA PRO A 327 -32.54 4.72 -0.75
C PRO A 327 -33.55 3.56 -0.79
N PRO A 328 -34.67 3.74 -1.51
CA PRO A 328 -35.58 2.64 -1.79
C PRO A 328 -34.91 1.61 -2.72
N VAL A 329 -35.23 0.33 -2.51
CA VAL A 329 -34.68 -0.82 -3.24
C VAL A 329 -35.81 -1.73 -3.71
N LEU A 330 -35.57 -2.51 -4.76
CA LEU A 330 -36.56 -3.45 -5.32
C LEU A 330 -36.71 -4.69 -4.42
N ASP A 331 -35.60 -5.29 -3.98
CA ASP A 331 -35.59 -6.37 -3.00
C ASP A 331 -35.53 -5.81 -1.56
N THR A 332 -36.68 -5.70 -0.92
CA THR A 332 -36.77 -5.22 0.46
C THR A 332 -36.42 -6.27 1.51
N THR A 333 -36.11 -7.51 1.10
CA THR A 333 -35.86 -8.64 2.04
C THR A 333 -34.37 -8.92 2.27
N TRP A 334 -33.51 -8.50 1.33
CA TRP A 334 -32.06 -8.67 1.43
C TRP A 334 -31.36 -7.72 2.43
N PRO A 335 -31.70 -6.41 2.50
CA PRO A 335 -31.04 -5.49 3.42
C PRO A 335 -31.21 -5.86 4.89
N ARG A 336 -30.11 -5.81 5.65
CA ARG A 336 -30.11 -6.01 7.11
C ARG A 336 -29.96 -4.70 7.89
N GLY A 337 -29.56 -3.63 7.20
CA GLY A 337 -29.40 -2.30 7.76
C GLY A 337 -29.12 -1.26 6.68
N PRO A 338 -28.87 0.01 7.05
CA PRO A 338 -28.72 1.12 6.12
C PRO A 338 -27.66 0.92 5.04
N ILE A 339 -26.49 0.34 5.37
CA ILE A 339 -25.39 0.07 4.42
C ILE A 339 -25.89 -0.72 3.21
N ASP A 340 -26.71 -1.74 3.47
CA ASP A 340 -27.18 -2.66 2.43
C ASP A 340 -28.13 -1.97 1.44
N HIS A 341 -28.88 -0.95 1.87
CA HIS A 341 -29.74 -0.18 0.96
C HIS A 341 -28.92 0.59 -0.08
N PHE A 342 -27.86 1.28 0.35
CA PHE A 342 -27.01 2.04 -0.57
C PHE A 342 -26.30 1.13 -1.58
N ILE A 343 -25.84 -0.04 -1.14
CA ILE A 343 -25.20 -1.03 -2.01
C ILE A 343 -26.21 -1.67 -2.97
N LEU A 344 -27.35 -2.14 -2.44
CA LEU A 344 -28.35 -2.84 -3.24
C LEU A 344 -28.95 -1.93 -4.32
N ALA A 345 -29.23 -0.66 -4.00
CA ALA A 345 -29.71 0.30 -5.00
C ALA A 345 -28.76 0.42 -6.21
N ARG A 346 -27.44 0.37 -5.97
CA ARG A 346 -26.43 0.40 -7.05
C ARG A 346 -26.36 -0.91 -7.82
N ILE A 347 -26.40 -2.05 -7.13
CA ILE A 347 -26.46 -3.39 -7.75
C ILE A 347 -27.68 -3.51 -8.67
N GLU A 348 -28.86 -3.15 -8.18
CA GLU A 348 -30.12 -3.20 -8.93
C GLU A 348 -30.12 -2.26 -10.14
N SER A 349 -29.57 -1.04 -9.98
CA SER A 349 -29.45 -0.08 -11.08
C SER A 349 -28.58 -0.59 -12.24
N ALA A 350 -27.65 -1.51 -11.97
CA ALA A 350 -26.81 -2.15 -12.96
C ALA A 350 -27.40 -3.46 -13.53
N GLY A 351 -28.61 -3.83 -13.10
CA GLY A 351 -29.26 -5.10 -13.50
C GLY A 351 -28.48 -6.32 -13.01
N LEU A 352 -27.84 -6.22 -11.85
CA LEU A 352 -27.21 -7.33 -11.12
C LEU A 352 -28.10 -7.73 -9.94
N SER A 353 -27.76 -8.88 -9.34
CA SER A 353 -28.35 -9.32 -8.08
C SER A 353 -27.22 -9.62 -7.09
N PRO A 354 -27.42 -9.36 -5.79
CA PRO A 354 -26.41 -9.67 -4.79
C PRO A 354 -26.16 -11.18 -4.73
N SER A 355 -24.94 -11.57 -4.41
CA SER A 355 -24.58 -12.96 -4.19
C SER A 355 -25.28 -13.51 -2.95
N PRO A 356 -25.59 -14.82 -2.93
CA PRO A 356 -26.13 -15.44 -1.72
C PRO A 356 -25.14 -15.29 -0.57
N GLN A 357 -25.63 -15.39 0.67
CA GLN A 357 -24.77 -15.40 1.85
C GLN A 357 -23.72 -16.51 1.75
N ALA A 358 -22.48 -16.22 2.15
CA ALA A 358 -21.42 -17.20 2.25
C ALA A 358 -21.79 -18.30 3.25
N ASP A 359 -21.23 -19.50 3.05
CA ASP A 359 -21.40 -20.58 4.01
C ASP A 359 -20.71 -20.24 5.34
N ARG A 360 -21.09 -20.94 6.40
CA ARG A 360 -20.65 -20.62 7.76
C ARG A 360 -19.14 -20.80 7.97
N HIS A 361 -18.46 -21.69 7.23
CA HIS A 361 -17.00 -21.84 7.32
C HIS A 361 -16.29 -20.62 6.74
N ALA A 362 -16.73 -20.17 5.56
CA ALA A 362 -16.21 -18.96 4.94
C ALA A 362 -16.46 -17.74 5.85
N LEU A 363 -17.65 -17.61 6.45
CA LEU A 363 -17.99 -16.49 7.34
C LEU A 363 -17.11 -16.40 8.58
N ILE A 364 -16.88 -17.51 9.32
CA ILE A 364 -16.01 -17.47 10.51
C ILE A 364 -14.56 -17.21 10.12
N ARG A 365 -14.06 -17.84 9.05
CA ARG A 365 -12.69 -17.62 8.58
C ARG A 365 -12.46 -16.16 8.19
N ARG A 366 -13.35 -15.61 7.37
CA ARG A 366 -13.31 -14.22 6.93
C ARG A 366 -13.31 -13.26 8.11
N LEU A 367 -14.26 -13.43 9.03
CA LEU A 367 -14.43 -12.54 10.17
C LEU A 367 -13.25 -12.60 11.13
N SER A 368 -12.68 -13.79 11.39
CA SER A 368 -11.48 -13.91 12.23
C SER A 368 -10.25 -13.24 11.58
N LEU A 369 -10.07 -13.39 10.27
CA LEU A 369 -8.97 -12.73 9.56
C LEU A 369 -9.15 -11.20 9.54
N ASP A 370 -10.37 -10.71 9.28
CA ASP A 370 -10.62 -9.26 9.22
C ASP A 370 -10.53 -8.60 10.60
N LEU A 371 -11.05 -9.24 11.67
CA LEU A 371 -11.12 -8.63 13.01
C LEU A 371 -9.90 -8.86 13.88
N ILE A 372 -9.28 -10.05 13.84
CA ILE A 372 -8.15 -10.39 14.74
C ILE A 372 -6.87 -10.80 13.98
N GLY A 373 -6.93 -10.91 12.65
CA GLY A 373 -5.77 -11.24 11.82
C GLY A 373 -5.29 -12.68 11.95
N LEU A 374 -6.06 -13.56 12.57
CA LEU A 374 -5.74 -14.97 12.82
C LEU A 374 -6.84 -15.88 12.25
N PRO A 375 -6.51 -17.06 11.70
CA PRO A 375 -7.52 -18.03 11.33
C PRO A 375 -8.20 -18.62 12.59
N PRO A 376 -9.50 -19.00 12.52
CA PRO A 376 -10.19 -19.62 13.65
C PRO A 376 -9.64 -21.03 13.92
N SER A 377 -9.58 -21.41 15.19
CA SER A 377 -9.23 -22.78 15.58
C SER A 377 -10.37 -23.77 15.27
N PRO A 378 -10.09 -25.08 15.08
CA PRO A 378 -11.13 -26.08 14.85
C PRO A 378 -12.24 -26.11 15.92
N PRO A 379 -11.95 -25.95 17.24
CA PRO A 379 -12.98 -25.82 18.25
C PRO A 379 -13.88 -24.59 18.07
N GLU A 380 -13.32 -23.44 17.67
CA GLU A 380 -14.11 -22.24 17.40
C GLU A 380 -15.01 -22.38 16.18
N VAL A 381 -14.51 -23.02 15.11
CA VAL A 381 -15.31 -23.37 13.93
C VAL A 381 -16.47 -24.27 14.36
N THR A 382 -16.19 -25.35 15.11
CA THR A 382 -17.21 -26.29 15.59
C THR A 382 -18.26 -25.61 16.47
N ALA A 383 -17.82 -24.76 17.40
CA ALA A 383 -18.70 -23.99 18.29
C ALA A 383 -19.60 -23.03 17.50
N PHE A 384 -19.06 -22.35 16.49
CA PHE A 384 -19.88 -21.48 15.65
C PHE A 384 -20.86 -22.29 14.81
N LEU A 385 -20.43 -23.35 14.14
CA LEU A 385 -21.30 -24.16 13.28
C LEU A 385 -22.46 -24.81 14.06
N SER A 386 -22.23 -25.19 15.32
CA SER A 386 -23.25 -25.78 16.19
C SER A 386 -24.17 -24.75 16.86
N ASP A 387 -23.83 -23.45 16.85
CA ASP A 387 -24.70 -22.40 17.40
C ASP A 387 -25.87 -22.09 16.45
N THR A 388 -27.03 -22.68 16.76
CA THR A 388 -28.31 -22.53 16.05
C THR A 388 -29.21 -21.43 16.63
N ARG A 389 -28.82 -20.77 17.72
CA ARG A 389 -29.63 -19.72 18.35
C ARG A 389 -29.69 -18.48 17.43
N PRO A 390 -30.81 -17.73 17.39
CA PRO A 390 -30.88 -16.46 16.69
C PRO A 390 -29.73 -15.53 17.11
N GLY A 391 -29.13 -14.81 16.16
CA GLY A 391 -28.00 -13.91 16.45
C GLY A 391 -26.63 -14.60 16.62
N ALA A 392 -26.46 -15.85 16.18
CA ALA A 392 -25.19 -16.59 16.32
C ALA A 392 -23.99 -15.89 15.65
N TYR A 393 -24.22 -15.24 14.52
CA TYR A 393 -23.18 -14.49 13.84
C TYR A 393 -22.80 -13.23 14.61
N GLU A 394 -23.79 -12.50 15.12
CA GLU A 394 -23.59 -11.26 15.89
C GLU A 394 -22.82 -11.53 17.19
N ARG A 395 -23.12 -12.63 17.89
CA ARG A 395 -22.32 -13.06 19.04
C ARG A 395 -20.88 -13.43 18.67
N LEU A 396 -20.66 -14.02 17.49
CA LEU A 396 -19.32 -14.29 16.99
C LEU A 396 -18.58 -12.97 16.73
N VAL A 397 -19.24 -11.97 16.12
CA VAL A 397 -18.69 -10.62 15.92
C VAL A 397 -18.31 -9.99 17.26
N ASP A 398 -19.22 -9.98 18.23
CA ASP A 398 -19.00 -9.37 19.54
C ASP A 398 -17.83 -10.04 20.28
N ARG A 399 -17.72 -11.38 20.20
CA ARG A 399 -16.60 -12.14 20.78
C ARG A 399 -15.25 -11.78 20.13
N LEU A 400 -15.22 -11.58 18.82
CA LEU A 400 -13.99 -11.22 18.10
C LEU A 400 -13.59 -9.77 18.31
N LEU A 401 -14.55 -8.83 18.39
CA LEU A 401 -14.30 -7.43 18.75
C LEU A 401 -13.80 -7.26 20.19
N ALA A 402 -14.21 -8.16 21.10
CA ALA A 402 -13.74 -8.21 22.48
C ALA A 402 -12.39 -8.94 22.64
N SER A 403 -11.86 -9.56 21.57
CA SER A 403 -10.57 -10.24 21.63
C SER A 403 -9.43 -9.22 21.78
N PRO A 404 -8.42 -9.47 22.63
CA PRO A 404 -7.26 -8.58 22.72
C PRO A 404 -6.39 -8.61 21.44
N HIS A 405 -6.59 -9.60 20.56
CA HIS A 405 -5.95 -9.67 19.25
C HIS A 405 -6.60 -8.74 18.21
N PHE A 406 -7.74 -8.11 18.54
CA PHE A 406 -8.34 -7.05 17.73
C PHE A 406 -7.39 -5.87 17.59
N GLY A 407 -6.87 -5.36 18.72
CA GLY A 407 -5.93 -4.26 18.77
C GLY A 407 -4.67 -4.54 17.95
N GLU A 408 -4.11 -5.76 18.00
CA GLU A 408 -2.97 -6.14 17.17
C GLU A 408 -3.28 -6.08 15.66
N ARG A 409 -4.45 -6.57 15.23
CA ARG A 409 -4.86 -6.54 13.82
C ARG A 409 -5.03 -5.12 13.30
N TRP A 410 -5.69 -4.27 14.07
CA TRP A 410 -6.00 -2.90 13.66
C TRP A 410 -4.84 -1.93 13.89
N ALA A 411 -4.00 -2.17 14.89
CA ALA A 411 -2.75 -1.43 15.08
C ALA A 411 -1.84 -1.58 13.86
N ARG A 412 -1.75 -2.78 13.28
CA ARG A 412 -0.98 -3.00 12.04
C ARG A 412 -1.42 -2.06 10.90
N VAL A 413 -2.72 -1.74 10.78
CA VAL A 413 -3.23 -0.72 9.84
C VAL A 413 -2.70 0.66 10.22
N TRP A 414 -2.89 1.03 11.49
CA TRP A 414 -2.51 2.35 11.97
C TRP A 414 -1.00 2.63 11.90
N LEU A 415 -0.18 1.61 12.11
CA LEU A 415 1.29 1.71 12.08
C LEU A 415 1.84 1.95 10.67
N ASP A 416 1.09 1.59 9.62
CA ASP A 416 1.37 1.99 8.23
C ASP A 416 1.22 3.50 8.04
N LEU A 417 0.14 4.05 8.60
CA LEU A 417 -0.15 5.48 8.58
C LEU A 417 0.88 6.28 9.39
N ALA A 418 1.21 5.78 10.58
CA ALA A 418 2.14 6.41 11.51
C ALA A 418 3.62 6.24 11.13
N ARG A 419 3.95 5.51 10.05
CA ARG A 419 5.34 5.17 9.66
C ARG A 419 6.13 4.50 10.76
N TYR A 420 5.49 3.67 11.56
CA TYR A 420 6.15 3.00 12.66
C TYR A 420 7.36 2.18 12.17
N ALA A 421 8.49 2.36 12.86
CA ALA A 421 9.69 1.56 12.65
C ALA A 421 10.53 1.54 13.93
N ASP A 422 11.29 0.45 14.09
CA ASP A 422 12.20 0.21 15.20
C ASP A 422 13.61 0.78 14.94
N SER A 423 13.78 1.55 13.86
CA SER A 423 15.04 2.18 13.47
C SER A 423 14.89 3.65 13.02
N HIS A 424 16.00 4.39 12.99
CA HIS A 424 16.05 5.84 12.76
C HIS A 424 15.83 6.29 11.30
N GLY A 425 16.21 5.50 10.31
CA GLY A 425 16.26 5.87 8.89
C GLY A 425 17.64 6.37 8.44
N TYR A 426 17.71 6.90 7.21
CA TYR A 426 18.93 7.43 6.57
C TYR A 426 20.11 6.43 6.50
N GLU A 427 21.37 6.86 6.29
CA GLU A 427 22.49 5.95 5.98
C GLU A 427 22.77 4.96 7.12
N LYS A 428 22.78 5.46 8.37
CA LYS A 428 23.08 4.63 9.56
C LYS A 428 21.94 3.68 9.90
N ASP A 429 20.70 4.19 9.87
CA ASP A 429 19.47 3.47 10.20
C ASP A 429 19.58 2.54 11.42
N GLY A 430 20.14 3.10 12.51
CA GLY A 430 20.35 2.39 13.77
C GLY A 430 19.05 2.13 14.55
N PRO A 431 19.04 1.20 15.51
CA PRO A 431 17.86 0.84 16.28
C PRO A 431 17.43 1.97 17.24
N ARG A 432 16.11 2.10 17.46
CA ARG A 432 15.50 3.03 18.42
C ARG A 432 14.41 2.34 19.25
N VAL A 433 14.09 2.90 20.41
CA VAL A 433 12.99 2.40 21.24
C VAL A 433 11.68 3.09 20.84
N MET A 434 10.92 2.42 19.97
CA MET A 434 9.61 2.91 19.51
C MET A 434 8.43 2.01 19.89
N TRP A 435 8.69 0.75 20.23
CA TRP A 435 7.65 -0.23 20.57
C TRP A 435 6.66 0.19 21.67
N PRO A 436 6.96 1.05 22.67
CA PRO A 436 5.95 1.51 23.60
C PRO A 436 4.79 2.26 22.94
N TYR A 437 5.04 3.01 21.86
CA TYR A 437 3.99 3.65 21.07
C TYR A 437 3.13 2.62 20.33
N ARG A 438 3.75 1.57 19.77
CA ARG A 438 3.00 0.47 19.14
C ARG A 438 2.05 -0.20 20.12
N ASP A 439 2.53 -0.47 21.34
CA ASP A 439 1.74 -1.08 22.39
C ASP A 439 0.60 -0.18 22.84
N TRP A 440 0.85 1.13 22.98
CA TRP A 440 -0.21 2.11 23.24
C TRP A 440 -1.30 2.09 22.15
N VAL A 441 -0.93 2.00 20.87
CA VAL A 441 -1.91 1.89 19.77
C VAL A 441 -2.74 0.61 19.90
N ILE A 442 -2.11 -0.53 20.25
CA ILE A 442 -2.82 -1.80 20.45
C ILE A 442 -3.84 -1.67 21.58
N ASP A 443 -3.43 -1.11 22.72
CA ASP A 443 -4.27 -0.96 23.89
C ASP A 443 -5.42 0.03 23.62
N ALA A 444 -5.14 1.19 23.03
CA ALA A 444 -6.15 2.19 22.68
C ALA A 444 -7.25 1.61 21.75
N LEU A 445 -6.87 0.78 20.77
CA LEU A 445 -7.83 0.12 19.88
C LEU A 445 -8.60 -1.01 20.59
N ASN A 446 -7.97 -1.72 21.51
CA ASN A 446 -8.62 -2.76 22.32
C ASN A 446 -9.63 -2.16 23.30
N ASP A 447 -9.33 -1.01 23.88
CA ASP A 447 -10.20 -0.29 24.81
C ASP A 447 -11.31 0.49 24.07
N ASP A 448 -11.27 0.51 22.73
CA ASP A 448 -12.16 1.31 21.88
C ASP A 448 -12.12 2.79 22.25
N LEU A 449 -10.90 3.31 22.51
CA LEU A 449 -10.67 4.72 22.77
C LEU A 449 -11.30 5.53 21.62
N PRO A 450 -12.27 6.43 21.91
CA PRO A 450 -12.92 7.23 20.89
C PRO A 450 -11.91 7.89 19.94
N PHE A 451 -12.14 7.79 18.63
CA PHE A 451 -11.18 8.22 17.62
C PHE A 451 -10.82 9.71 17.70
N ASP A 452 -11.73 10.55 18.22
CA ASP A 452 -11.46 11.96 18.55
C ASP A 452 -10.38 12.09 19.63
N ARG A 453 -10.50 11.35 20.73
CA ARG A 453 -9.49 11.28 21.79
C ARG A 453 -8.20 10.65 21.30
N PHE A 454 -8.28 9.54 20.58
CA PHE A 454 -7.13 8.88 19.97
C PHE A 454 -6.34 9.83 19.03
N THR A 455 -7.03 10.72 18.31
CA THR A 455 -6.42 11.76 17.49
C THR A 455 -5.74 12.82 18.33
N ILE A 456 -6.43 13.37 19.34
CA ILE A 456 -5.91 14.42 20.21
C ILE A 456 -4.67 13.95 20.97
N GLU A 457 -4.68 12.77 21.55
CA GLU A 457 -3.56 12.25 22.33
C GLU A 457 -2.31 12.03 21.48
N GLN A 458 -2.46 11.58 20.23
CA GLN A 458 -1.32 11.38 19.34
C GLN A 458 -0.71 12.68 18.81
N LEU A 459 -1.53 13.67 18.51
CA LEU A 459 -1.05 14.93 17.96
C LEU A 459 -0.57 15.91 19.03
N ALA A 460 -1.17 15.86 20.23
CA ALA A 460 -1.00 16.88 21.26
C ALA A 460 -1.17 16.36 22.70
N GLY A 461 -0.95 15.07 22.96
CA GLY A 461 -1.06 14.49 24.30
C GLY A 461 -0.16 15.16 25.34
N ASP A 462 0.99 15.70 24.93
CA ASP A 462 1.92 16.46 25.78
C ASP A 462 1.44 17.90 26.10
N LEU A 463 0.45 18.40 25.37
CA LEU A 463 -0.16 19.71 25.58
C LEU A 463 -1.48 19.63 26.37
N LEU A 464 -1.94 18.43 26.72
CA LEU A 464 -3.09 18.26 27.60
C LEU A 464 -2.75 18.77 29.02
N PRO A 465 -3.74 19.33 29.75
CA PRO A 465 -3.55 19.64 31.17
C PRO A 465 -3.19 18.37 31.96
N ASP A 466 -2.10 18.44 32.72
CA ASP A 466 -1.59 17.33 33.56
C ASP A 466 -1.50 15.98 32.81
N PRO A 467 -0.68 15.90 31.74
CA PRO A 467 -0.72 14.78 30.82
C PRO A 467 -0.24 13.49 31.49
N THR A 468 -1.00 12.41 31.28
CA THR A 468 -0.66 11.08 31.81
C THR A 468 0.50 10.44 31.03
N GLY A 469 1.17 9.44 31.62
CA GLY A 469 2.22 8.67 30.95
C GLY A 469 1.79 8.10 29.58
N PRO A 470 0.64 7.42 29.47
CA PRO A 470 0.10 6.95 28.18
C PRO A 470 -0.14 8.08 27.17
N GLN A 471 -0.67 9.23 27.59
CA GLN A 471 -0.88 10.39 26.71
C GLN A 471 0.43 10.96 26.17
N LEU A 472 1.49 10.95 26.98
CA LEU A 472 2.83 11.31 26.51
C LEU A 472 3.36 10.29 25.50
N VAL A 473 3.18 8.97 25.73
CA VAL A 473 3.58 7.92 24.78
C VAL A 473 2.83 8.03 23.45
N ALA A 474 1.55 8.40 23.47
CA ALA A 474 0.71 8.58 22.28
C ALA A 474 1.36 9.56 21.27
N THR A 475 2.02 10.61 21.78
CA THR A 475 2.73 11.59 20.94
C THR A 475 3.91 11.00 20.15
N GLY A 476 4.26 9.74 20.40
CA GLY A 476 5.15 8.94 19.58
C GLY A 476 4.77 8.95 18.09
N PHE A 477 3.50 9.18 17.73
CA PHE A 477 3.08 9.42 16.34
C PHE A 477 3.97 10.46 15.64
N ASN A 478 4.21 11.61 16.28
CA ASN A 478 5.04 12.70 15.77
C ASN A 478 6.56 12.42 15.84
N ARG A 479 6.96 11.41 16.62
CA ARG A 479 8.35 10.95 16.79
C ARG A 479 8.74 9.80 15.86
N ASN A 480 7.80 9.32 15.03
CA ASN A 480 8.08 8.38 13.96
C ASN A 480 8.75 9.05 12.74
N THR A 481 9.03 10.35 12.78
CA THR A 481 9.93 11.03 11.84
C THR A 481 11.27 10.29 11.75
N GLN A 482 11.91 10.37 10.58
CA GLN A 482 13.26 9.85 10.43
C GLN A 482 14.26 10.79 11.13
N THR A 483 15.39 10.24 11.52
CA THR A 483 16.41 10.96 12.29
C THR A 483 17.76 10.71 11.65
N ASN A 484 18.48 11.77 11.29
CA ASN A 484 19.84 11.66 10.80
C ASN A 484 20.85 11.91 11.92
N GLU A 485 21.78 10.97 12.09
CA GLU A 485 22.87 11.01 13.07
C GLU A 485 24.25 10.99 12.39
N GLU A 486 24.32 11.25 11.08
CA GLU A 486 25.56 11.32 10.31
C GLU A 486 26.41 12.54 10.71
N GLY A 487 27.74 12.41 10.62
CA GLY A 487 28.67 13.52 10.85
C GLY A 487 28.62 14.52 9.69
N GLY A 488 28.74 15.81 9.98
CA GLY A 488 28.63 16.88 8.97
C GLY A 488 27.20 17.25 8.52
N THR A 489 26.17 16.68 9.16
CA THR A 489 24.75 16.95 8.89
C THR A 489 24.34 18.35 9.37
N ASP A 490 23.56 19.11 8.57
CA ASP A 490 22.98 20.38 9.03
C ASP A 490 21.75 20.11 9.94
N VAL A 491 21.89 20.43 11.22
CA VAL A 491 20.84 20.21 12.23
C VAL A 491 19.54 20.93 11.88
N GLU A 492 19.61 22.11 11.25
CA GLU A 492 18.44 22.90 10.90
C GLU A 492 17.69 22.31 9.70
N GLU A 493 18.41 21.78 8.71
CA GLU A 493 17.83 21.09 7.56
C GLU A 493 16.97 19.90 8.00
N PHE A 494 17.54 18.97 8.78
CA PHE A 494 16.84 17.76 9.21
C PHE A 494 15.72 18.05 10.21
N ARG A 495 15.84 19.14 10.98
CA ARG A 495 14.74 19.62 11.82
C ARG A 495 13.56 20.06 10.95
N ILE A 496 13.80 20.84 9.89
CA ILE A 496 12.76 21.26 8.95
C ILE A 496 12.14 20.06 8.23
N ASP A 497 12.95 19.10 7.78
CA ASP A 497 12.47 17.86 7.16
C ASP A 497 11.55 17.06 8.08
N ALA A 498 11.89 16.96 9.37
CA ALA A 498 11.03 16.30 10.35
C ALA A 498 9.68 17.02 10.53
N VAL A 499 9.66 18.36 10.51
CA VAL A 499 8.41 19.12 10.58
C VAL A 499 7.58 18.95 9.29
N ILE A 500 8.22 18.98 8.12
CA ILE A 500 7.58 18.71 6.82
C ILE A 500 6.95 17.31 6.80
N ASP A 501 7.68 16.30 7.27
CA ASP A 501 7.19 14.93 7.36
C ASP A 501 5.96 14.81 8.28
N ARG A 502 5.92 15.52 9.42
CA ARG A 502 4.74 15.61 10.28
C ARG A 502 3.55 16.23 9.57
N VAL A 503 3.72 17.39 8.92
CA VAL A 503 2.64 18.07 8.19
C VAL A 503 2.07 17.18 7.09
N ASN A 504 2.95 16.62 6.27
CA ASN A 504 2.57 15.79 5.12
C ASN A 504 1.80 14.54 5.56
N THR A 505 2.25 13.89 6.62
CA THR A 505 1.54 12.71 7.14
C THR A 505 0.26 13.07 7.85
N VAL A 506 0.17 14.14 8.63
CA VAL A 506 -1.11 14.51 9.22
C VAL A 506 -2.13 14.89 8.13
N GLY A 507 -1.69 15.58 7.08
CA GLY A 507 -2.51 15.86 5.89
C GLY A 507 -2.97 14.57 5.19
N ALA A 508 -2.07 13.61 4.96
CA ALA A 508 -2.44 12.33 4.36
C ALA A 508 -3.37 11.53 5.29
N VAL A 509 -3.07 11.46 6.59
CA VAL A 509 -3.76 10.57 7.54
C VAL A 509 -5.12 11.12 7.96
N TRP A 510 -5.27 12.37 8.34
CA TRP A 510 -6.58 12.87 8.80
C TRP A 510 -7.37 13.59 7.71
N LEU A 511 -6.71 14.22 6.74
CA LEU A 511 -7.39 14.99 5.70
C LEU A 511 -7.50 14.22 4.38
N GLY A 512 -6.74 13.13 4.20
CA GLY A 512 -6.70 12.40 2.93
C GLY A 512 -6.34 13.35 1.78
N SER A 513 -5.34 14.22 1.98
CA SER A 513 -4.93 15.23 1.00
C SER A 513 -3.42 15.27 0.85
N THR A 514 -2.95 15.47 -0.39
CA THR A 514 -1.54 15.59 -0.76
C THR A 514 -1.00 17.00 -0.50
N VAL A 515 -1.05 17.45 0.75
CA VAL A 515 -0.64 18.81 1.14
C VAL A 515 0.82 19.13 0.80
N GLY A 516 1.68 18.12 0.70
CA GLY A 516 3.11 18.29 0.43
C GLY A 516 3.45 18.91 -0.93
N CYS A 517 2.55 18.82 -1.93
CA CYS A 517 2.76 19.55 -3.19
C CYS A 517 2.76 21.07 -2.97
N ALA A 518 2.11 21.56 -1.91
CA ALA A 518 2.09 22.97 -1.56
C ALA A 518 3.37 23.47 -0.87
N GLN A 519 4.36 22.61 -0.63
CA GLN A 519 5.63 23.00 0.00
C GLN A 519 6.42 23.99 -0.87
N CYS A 520 6.48 23.77 -2.18
CA CYS A 520 7.31 24.56 -3.10
C CYS A 520 6.54 25.64 -3.87
N HIS A 521 5.23 25.45 -4.07
CA HIS A 521 4.35 26.35 -4.85
C HIS A 521 2.89 26.10 -4.46
N ASP A 522 1.94 26.96 -4.86
CA ASP A 522 0.51 26.68 -4.64
C ASP A 522 0.10 25.35 -5.27
N HIS A 523 -0.73 24.56 -4.57
CA HIS A 523 -1.15 23.25 -5.06
C HIS A 523 -1.83 23.38 -6.43
N LYS A 524 -1.53 22.45 -7.35
CA LYS A 524 -1.92 22.59 -8.76
C LYS A 524 -3.44 22.57 -8.97
N ASN A 525 -4.16 21.73 -8.20
CA ASN A 525 -5.58 21.44 -8.40
C ASN A 525 -6.43 21.68 -7.14
N ASP A 526 -5.94 21.28 -5.97
CA ASP A 526 -6.57 21.60 -4.68
C ASP A 526 -6.49 23.10 -4.35
N PRO A 527 -7.48 23.66 -3.65
CA PRO A 527 -7.49 25.06 -3.22
C PRO A 527 -6.53 25.35 -2.04
N LEU A 528 -5.34 24.75 -2.05
CA LEU A 528 -4.32 24.86 -1.01
C LEU A 528 -3.16 25.74 -1.50
N THR A 529 -2.97 26.90 -0.88
CA THR A 529 -1.83 27.77 -1.22
C THR A 529 -0.54 27.33 -0.51
N GLN A 530 0.62 27.75 -1.00
CA GLN A 530 1.88 27.56 -0.28
C GLN A 530 1.80 28.23 1.09
N ARG A 531 1.13 29.39 1.20
CA ARG A 531 0.93 30.05 2.49
C ARG A 531 0.17 29.16 3.47
N ASP A 532 -0.92 28.53 3.04
CA ASP A 532 -1.69 27.59 3.87
C ASP A 532 -0.83 26.44 4.38
N TYR A 533 0.04 25.88 3.51
CA TYR A 533 0.97 24.82 3.90
C TYR A 533 1.92 25.27 5.02
N PHE A 534 2.52 26.47 4.91
CA PHE A 534 3.41 26.98 5.95
C PHE A 534 2.69 27.40 7.23
N ARG A 535 1.39 27.75 7.16
CA ARG A 535 0.54 27.95 8.34
C ARG A 535 0.34 26.65 9.10
N LEU A 536 0.14 25.53 8.39
CA LEU A 536 0.12 24.20 8.99
C LEU A 536 1.50 23.82 9.54
N LEU A 537 2.58 24.09 8.80
CA LEU A 537 3.95 23.83 9.26
C LEU A 537 4.26 24.55 10.56
N ALA A 538 3.81 25.80 10.71
CA ALA A 538 4.04 26.58 11.92
C ALA A 538 3.43 25.97 13.19
N ILE A 539 2.35 25.17 13.06
CA ILE A 539 1.73 24.43 14.17
C ILE A 539 2.69 23.38 14.74
N PHE A 540 3.41 22.66 13.87
CA PHE A 540 4.34 21.58 14.26
C PHE A 540 5.79 22.06 14.49
N ASN A 541 6.05 23.37 14.35
CA ASN A 541 7.39 23.96 14.45
C ASN A 541 7.78 24.40 15.88
N GLN A 542 6.95 24.09 16.89
CA GLN A 542 7.06 24.64 18.26
C GLN A 542 7.69 23.69 19.30
N ASP A 543 8.20 22.54 18.88
CA ASP A 543 8.63 21.46 19.78
C ASP A 543 10.15 21.33 19.92
N GLU A 544 10.63 20.63 20.95
CA GLU A 544 12.05 20.28 21.09
C GLU A 544 12.58 19.53 19.86
N LEU A 545 13.90 19.59 19.64
CA LEU A 545 14.54 18.90 18.52
C LEU A 545 14.35 17.39 18.62
N ASP A 546 14.35 16.72 17.47
CA ASP A 546 14.31 15.25 17.45
C ASP A 546 15.58 14.62 17.98
N VAL A 547 16.70 15.32 17.78
CA VAL A 547 18.02 14.96 18.28
C VAL A 547 18.76 16.19 18.75
N HIS A 548 19.57 16.02 19.81
CA HIS A 548 20.49 17.03 20.31
C HIS A 548 21.94 16.63 20.02
N VAL A 549 22.78 17.62 19.70
CA VAL A 549 24.23 17.45 19.66
C VAL A 549 24.78 17.52 21.09
N VAL A 550 25.41 16.44 21.54
CA VAL A 550 25.89 16.23 22.93
C VAL A 550 27.36 16.60 23.11
N SER A 551 28.17 16.56 22.05
CA SER A 551 29.59 16.96 22.13
C SER A 551 30.13 17.51 20.80
N SER A 552 31.25 18.23 20.88
CA SER A 552 32.01 18.77 19.74
C SER A 552 32.63 17.70 18.81
N THR A 553 32.40 16.43 19.09
CA THR A 553 32.82 15.26 18.28
C THR A 553 31.60 14.57 17.68
N GLU A 554 30.52 15.32 17.41
CA GLU A 554 29.31 14.83 16.71
C GLU A 554 28.62 13.63 17.38
N LYS A 555 28.57 13.61 18.73
CA LYS A 555 27.73 12.63 19.45
C LYS A 555 26.29 13.15 19.52
N TYR A 556 25.34 12.37 19.04
CA TYR A 556 23.92 12.69 19.04
C TYR A 556 23.20 11.97 20.20
N ALA A 557 22.18 12.61 20.77
CA ALA A 557 21.22 11.97 21.67
C ALA A 557 19.80 12.24 21.22
N ALA A 558 18.95 11.23 21.35
CA ALA A 558 17.51 11.39 21.16
C ALA A 558 16.97 12.54 22.03
N GLY A 559 15.99 13.26 21.47
CA GLY A 559 15.24 14.32 22.14
C GLY A 559 14.39 13.84 23.32
N ALA A 560 13.24 14.47 23.54
CA ALA A 560 12.40 14.16 24.69
C ALA A 560 12.04 12.66 24.80
N MET A 561 12.29 12.10 25.98
CA MET A 561 11.94 10.73 26.33
C MET A 561 11.36 10.66 27.74
N ILE A 562 10.48 9.68 27.96
CA ILE A 562 9.98 9.32 29.30
C ILE A 562 10.37 7.88 29.64
N GLU A 563 10.38 7.55 30.93
CA GLU A 563 10.51 6.17 31.37
C GLU A 563 9.21 5.42 31.13
N TYR A 564 9.31 4.24 30.51
CA TYR A 564 8.18 3.36 30.24
C TYR A 564 8.23 2.15 31.20
N PRO A 565 7.24 1.99 32.09
CA PRO A 565 7.19 0.89 33.04
C PRO A 565 6.75 -0.43 32.38
N ARG A 566 7.21 -1.55 32.94
CA ARG A 566 6.79 -2.90 32.54
C ARG A 566 5.29 -3.04 32.75
N ALA A 567 4.63 -3.62 31.73
CA ALA A 567 3.18 -3.77 31.68
C ALA A 567 2.41 -2.44 31.81
N ALA A 568 3.01 -1.33 31.34
CA ALA A 568 2.40 0.01 31.32
C ALA A 568 1.91 0.50 32.71
N ARG A 569 2.51 0.03 33.81
CA ARG A 569 2.16 0.40 35.19
C ARG A 569 2.64 1.81 35.56
N PHE A 570 2.10 2.82 34.89
CA PHE A 570 2.45 4.24 35.09
C PHE A 570 2.07 4.76 36.47
N ASP A 571 0.93 4.34 37.02
CA ASP A 571 0.50 4.74 38.36
C ASP A 571 1.48 4.25 39.43
N GLU A 572 1.90 2.98 39.36
CA GLU A 572 2.91 2.41 40.27
C GLU A 572 4.25 3.13 40.15
N LEU A 573 4.66 3.51 38.92
CA LEU A 573 5.88 4.28 38.71
C LEU A 573 5.77 5.68 39.32
N ALA A 574 4.62 6.34 39.18
CA ALA A 574 4.35 7.64 39.80
C ALA A 574 4.37 7.56 41.33
N ASP A 575 3.77 6.52 41.92
CA ASP A 575 3.78 6.26 43.36
C ASP A 575 5.20 6.02 43.89
N LEU A 576 6.00 5.22 43.17
CA LEU A 576 7.40 4.97 43.50
C LEU A 576 8.25 6.24 43.41
N ASN A 577 8.03 7.08 42.38
CA ASN A 577 8.70 8.37 42.24
C ASN A 577 8.34 9.32 43.40
N ALA A 578 7.05 9.42 43.74
CA ALA A 578 6.60 10.22 44.87
C ALA A 578 7.15 9.68 46.21
N GLY A 579 7.22 8.37 46.36
CA GLY A 579 7.83 7.69 47.51
C GLY A 579 9.32 7.99 47.64
N LEU A 580 10.05 7.94 46.53
CA LEU A 580 11.47 8.30 46.48
C LEU A 580 11.71 9.76 46.84
N ALA A 581 10.91 10.68 46.30
CA ALA A 581 11.02 12.11 46.65
C ALA A 581 10.79 12.34 48.15
N ARG A 582 9.82 11.65 48.76
CA ARG A 582 9.62 11.67 50.21
C ARG A 582 10.81 11.07 50.96
N ALA A 583 11.32 9.93 50.54
CA ALA A 583 12.47 9.27 51.16
C ALA A 583 13.75 10.09 51.05
N ASP A 584 13.98 10.80 49.94
CA ASP A 584 15.09 11.73 49.76
C ASP A 584 14.95 12.95 50.68
N ALA A 585 13.74 13.49 50.81
CA ALA A 585 13.47 14.55 51.78
C ALA A 585 13.70 14.07 53.22
N ASP A 586 13.29 12.86 53.57
CA ASP A 586 13.50 12.26 54.89
C ASP A 586 15.00 12.04 55.18
N LEU A 587 15.73 11.50 54.20
CA LEU A 587 17.17 11.31 54.27
C LEU A 587 17.89 12.65 54.45
N ALA A 588 17.50 13.68 53.70
CA ALA A 588 18.05 15.03 53.82
C ALA A 588 17.77 15.65 55.19
N ARG A 589 16.57 15.47 55.75
CA ARG A 589 16.22 15.93 57.11
C ARG A 589 17.10 15.25 58.16
N HIS A 590 17.17 13.92 58.16
CA HIS A 590 18.00 13.18 59.12
C HIS A 590 19.50 13.47 58.96
N ALA A 591 19.98 13.71 57.74
CA ALA A 591 21.36 14.13 57.50
C ALA A 591 21.64 15.54 58.04
N ALA A 592 20.70 16.47 57.89
CA ALA A 592 20.79 17.81 58.46
C ALA A 592 20.78 17.78 59.99
N ASP A 593 20.01 16.90 60.62
CA ASP A 593 19.99 16.73 62.08
C ASP A 593 21.34 16.26 62.66
N LEU A 594 22.16 15.56 61.86
CA LEU A 594 23.49 15.08 62.25
C LEU A 594 24.61 16.13 62.08
N GLN A 595 24.44 17.13 61.20
CA GLN A 595 25.46 18.16 60.95
C GLN A 595 25.80 19.01 62.19
N PRO A 596 24.84 19.51 62.99
CA PRO A 596 25.12 20.23 64.24
C PRO A 596 25.86 19.38 65.29
N ALA A 597 25.57 18.08 65.37
CA ALA A 597 26.22 17.16 66.31
C ALA A 597 27.70 16.91 65.95
N ALA A 598 28.00 16.78 64.65
CA ALA A 598 29.38 16.64 64.16
C ALA A 598 30.24 17.90 64.42
N ILE A 599 29.65 19.09 64.29
CA ILE A 599 30.32 20.37 64.58
C ILE A 599 30.57 20.54 66.09
N GLY A 600 29.64 20.10 66.95
CA GLY A 600 29.81 20.13 68.41
C GLY A 600 30.96 19.25 68.91
N LEU A 601 31.11 18.04 68.34
CA LEU A 601 32.22 17.11 68.64
C LEU A 601 33.58 17.65 68.15
N ALA A 602 33.63 18.26 66.96
CA ALA A 602 34.86 18.79 66.38
C ALA A 602 35.39 20.06 67.10
N THR A 603 34.52 20.81 67.79
CA THR A 603 34.89 22.07 68.46
C THR A 603 35.23 21.90 69.95
N GLY A 604 35.29 20.66 70.46
CA GLY A 604 35.72 20.36 71.83
C GLY A 604 34.76 20.85 72.93
N ARG A 605 33.58 21.37 72.55
CA ARG A 605 32.52 21.73 73.50
C ARG A 605 31.76 20.46 73.89
N HIS A 606 32.25 19.77 74.91
CA HIS A 606 31.50 18.73 75.63
C HIS A 606 30.33 19.33 76.42
N ALA A 607 29.38 19.95 75.73
CA ALA A 607 28.03 20.04 76.26
C ALA A 607 27.33 18.79 75.73
N ALA A 608 26.97 17.88 76.62
CA ALA A 608 26.02 16.82 76.31
C ALA A 608 24.79 17.50 75.69
N LEU A 609 24.63 17.41 74.37
CA LEU A 609 23.41 17.83 73.71
C LEU A 609 22.30 16.91 74.24
N PRO A 610 21.35 17.41 75.05
CA PRO A 610 20.26 16.58 75.54
C PRO A 610 19.41 16.21 74.32
N GLY A 611 19.39 14.93 73.95
CA GLY A 611 18.59 14.42 72.84
C GLY A 611 19.32 13.55 71.82
N PHE A 612 20.65 13.40 71.89
CA PHE A 612 21.39 12.52 70.98
C PHE A 612 21.31 11.05 71.43
N THR A 613 20.40 10.28 70.82
CA THR A 613 20.24 8.84 71.05
C THR A 613 20.77 8.02 69.86
N PRO A 614 21.17 6.75 70.06
CA PRO A 614 21.45 5.78 68.97
C PRO A 614 20.37 5.77 67.87
N ASP A 615 19.16 6.19 68.21
CA ASP A 615 18.00 6.24 67.32
C ASP A 615 18.19 7.17 66.11
N HIS A 616 19.03 8.21 66.16
CA HIS A 616 19.22 9.14 65.03
C HIS A 616 20.09 8.54 63.91
N ALA A 617 21.20 7.87 64.27
CA ALA A 617 22.02 7.15 63.30
C ALA A 617 21.25 5.94 62.72
N THR A 618 20.45 5.28 63.56
CA THR A 618 19.53 4.24 63.12
C THR A 618 18.44 4.80 62.20
N ALA A 619 17.86 5.96 62.48
CA ALA A 619 16.87 6.62 61.62
C ALA A 619 17.45 7.00 60.26
N LEU A 620 18.67 7.55 60.20
CA LEU A 620 19.35 7.82 58.93
C LEU A 620 19.59 6.52 58.13
N SER A 621 20.07 5.46 58.80
CA SER A 621 20.31 4.15 58.16
C SER A 621 19.01 3.52 57.64
N LEU A 622 17.92 3.63 58.41
CA LEU A 622 16.59 3.19 57.99
C LEU A 622 16.05 4.00 56.81
N ALA A 623 16.19 5.33 56.83
CA ALA A 623 15.79 6.20 55.73
C ALA A 623 16.58 5.89 54.45
N HIS A 624 17.90 5.67 54.58
CA HIS A 624 18.74 5.25 53.46
C HIS A 624 18.33 3.87 52.91
N SER A 625 18.10 2.89 53.79
CA SER A 625 17.67 1.55 53.41
C SER A 625 16.30 1.55 52.72
N HIS A 626 15.35 2.36 53.20
CA HIS A 626 14.04 2.54 52.59
C HIS A 626 14.14 3.17 51.20
N ARG A 627 14.96 4.23 51.04
CA ARG A 627 15.24 4.81 49.72
C ARG A 627 15.84 3.78 48.76
N GLU A 628 16.81 2.99 49.19
CA GLU A 628 17.43 1.93 48.38
C GLU A 628 16.44 0.83 47.99
N GLN A 629 15.50 0.48 48.86
CA GLN A 629 14.43 -0.46 48.52
C GLN A 629 13.52 0.11 47.43
N LEU A 630 13.04 1.34 47.59
CA LEU A 630 12.20 2.01 46.59
C LEU A 630 12.94 2.19 45.25
N SER A 631 14.23 2.52 45.29
CA SER A 631 15.08 2.68 44.10
C SER A 631 15.21 1.36 43.31
N ARG A 632 15.40 0.24 44.02
CA ARG A 632 15.43 -1.10 43.40
C ARG A 632 14.07 -1.49 42.82
N GLN A 633 12.97 -1.20 43.52
CA GLN A 633 11.61 -1.44 43.02
C GLN A 633 11.37 -0.63 41.73
N ARG A 634 11.64 0.68 41.75
CA ARG A 634 11.55 1.55 40.57
C ARG A 634 12.40 1.06 39.40
N SER A 635 13.66 0.74 39.65
CA SER A 635 14.57 0.26 38.61
C SER A 635 14.12 -1.07 38.00
N SER A 636 13.53 -1.96 38.81
CA SER A 636 12.97 -3.22 38.29
C SER A 636 11.62 -3.03 37.58
N LEU A 637 10.92 -1.91 37.82
CA LEU A 637 9.70 -1.56 37.11
C LEU A 637 9.97 -0.97 35.72
N ILE A 638 11.06 -0.25 35.51
CA ILE A 638 11.36 0.39 34.21
C ILE A 638 11.67 -0.69 33.16
N ALA A 639 10.97 -0.64 32.02
CA ALA A 639 11.16 -1.53 30.88
C ALA A 639 12.04 -0.87 29.80
N ALA A 640 11.79 0.41 29.53
CA ALA A 640 12.47 1.15 28.47
C ALA A 640 12.35 2.67 28.67
N ARG A 641 12.91 3.44 27.72
CA ARG A 641 12.69 4.89 27.60
C ARG A 641 12.01 5.16 26.26
N ALA A 642 10.80 5.70 26.29
CA ALA A 642 9.97 5.93 25.10
C ALA A 642 10.18 7.35 24.56
N LEU A 643 10.26 7.50 23.23
CA LEU A 643 10.29 8.80 22.55
C LEU A 643 8.93 9.49 22.66
N VAL A 644 8.93 10.78 23.02
CA VAL A 644 7.72 11.60 23.16
C VAL A 644 7.94 12.98 22.55
N MET A 645 6.86 13.72 22.31
CA MET A 645 6.92 15.15 22.03
C MET A 645 7.10 15.94 23.33
N ARG A 646 7.73 17.11 23.21
CA ARG A 646 7.76 18.12 24.26
C ARG A 646 7.83 19.50 23.61
N ARG A 647 6.98 20.41 24.08
CA ARG A 647 7.00 21.82 23.64
C ARG A 647 8.34 22.48 23.99
N SER A 648 8.90 23.23 23.05
CA SER A 648 10.07 24.07 23.30
C SER A 648 9.70 25.24 24.24
N PRO A 649 10.55 25.61 25.22
CA PRO A 649 10.32 26.80 26.05
C PRO A 649 10.45 28.10 25.25
N GLU A 650 11.24 28.09 24.16
CA GLU A 650 11.41 29.21 23.25
C GLU A 650 10.56 29.01 21.99
N PRO A 651 9.61 29.92 21.68
CA PRO A 651 8.79 29.82 20.49
C PRO A 651 9.62 30.06 19.23
N ARG A 652 9.33 29.34 18.16
CA ARG A 652 10.02 29.50 16.87
C ARG A 652 9.16 30.24 15.87
N GLN A 653 9.78 31.20 15.16
CA GLN A 653 9.15 31.89 14.04
C GLN A 653 9.25 31.02 12.78
N THR A 654 8.11 30.76 12.14
CA THR A 654 8.06 30.10 10.83
C THR A 654 8.08 31.14 9.71
N ARG A 655 8.74 30.83 8.59
CA ARG A 655 8.81 31.67 7.40
C ARG A 655 8.47 30.85 6.15
N LEU A 656 7.94 31.50 5.12
CA LEU A 656 7.81 30.90 3.79
C LEU A 656 9.18 30.64 3.19
N PHE A 657 9.30 29.55 2.42
CA PHE A 657 10.51 29.21 1.68
C PHE A 657 10.30 29.38 0.18
N ASP A 658 11.15 30.18 -0.46
CA ASP A 658 11.14 30.31 -1.91
C ASP A 658 11.50 28.97 -2.56
N GLY A 659 10.64 28.49 -3.46
CA GLY A 659 10.73 27.15 -4.05
C GLY A 659 10.76 25.99 -3.04
N GLY A 660 10.37 26.22 -1.77
CA GLY A 660 10.44 25.22 -0.71
C GLY A 660 11.82 25.02 -0.08
N SER A 661 12.82 25.84 -0.45
CA SER A 661 14.20 25.75 0.08
C SER A 661 14.34 26.43 1.44
N PHE A 662 14.68 25.67 2.49
CA PHE A 662 14.89 26.21 3.84
C PHE A 662 16.02 27.25 3.90
N LEU A 663 16.96 27.23 2.94
CA LEU A 663 18.04 28.21 2.79
C LEU A 663 17.55 29.57 2.25
N SER A 664 16.31 29.67 1.79
CA SER A 664 15.72 30.88 1.19
C SER A 664 14.45 31.33 1.93
N PRO A 665 14.55 31.68 3.23
CA PRO A 665 13.41 32.17 4.00
C PRO A 665 12.98 33.55 3.55
N THR A 666 11.67 33.77 3.48
CA THR A 666 11.07 35.03 3.07
C THR A 666 10.27 35.63 4.24
N GLU A 667 8.96 35.83 4.08
CA GLU A 667 8.09 36.48 5.06
C GLU A 667 7.64 35.52 6.19
N PRO A 668 7.41 36.06 7.40
CA PRO A 668 6.92 35.27 8.53
C PRO A 668 5.48 34.80 8.31
N VAL A 669 5.17 33.62 8.86
CA VAL A 669 3.86 32.99 8.78
C VAL A 669 3.42 32.55 10.18
N GLU A 670 2.23 32.99 10.56
CA GLU A 670 1.58 32.58 11.81
C GLU A 670 0.86 31.24 11.63
N PRO A 671 0.81 30.39 12.68
CA PRO A 671 0.03 29.15 12.68
C PRO A 671 -1.42 29.36 12.24
N GLY A 672 -1.97 28.37 11.53
CA GLY A 672 -3.35 28.44 11.08
C GLY A 672 -3.79 27.32 10.15
N LEU A 673 -5.10 27.27 9.94
CA LEU A 673 -5.76 26.32 9.05
C LEU A 673 -5.74 26.81 7.60
N PRO A 674 -5.83 25.90 6.61
CA PRO A 674 -6.07 26.27 5.22
C PRO A 674 -7.36 27.06 5.06
N ALA A 675 -7.31 28.19 4.36
CA ALA A 675 -8.43 29.13 4.30
C ALA A 675 -9.70 28.58 3.61
N PHE A 676 -9.57 27.53 2.79
CA PHE A 676 -10.70 26.90 2.09
C PHE A 676 -11.49 25.91 2.96
N LEU A 677 -10.94 25.48 4.09
CA LEU A 677 -11.61 24.59 5.03
C LEU A 677 -12.37 25.40 6.09
N PRO A 678 -13.38 24.81 6.75
CA PRO A 678 -14.09 25.46 7.84
C PRO A 678 -13.11 25.95 8.93
N PRO A 679 -13.28 27.18 9.46
CA PRO A 679 -12.48 27.65 10.57
C PRO A 679 -12.76 26.81 11.82
N ALA A 680 -11.81 26.78 12.76
CA ALA A 680 -12.05 26.16 14.07
C ALA A 680 -13.21 26.86 14.81
N THR A 681 -13.97 26.07 15.55
CA THR A 681 -15.08 26.59 16.37
C THR A 681 -14.55 27.47 17.51
N ASP A 682 -13.41 27.07 18.09
CA ASP A 682 -12.68 27.83 19.11
C ASP A 682 -11.74 28.89 18.48
N ARG A 683 -11.58 30.01 19.17
CA ARG A 683 -10.67 31.11 18.80
C ARG A 683 -9.36 31.11 19.59
N GLU A 684 -9.05 30.02 20.28
CA GLU A 684 -7.74 29.80 20.89
C GLU A 684 -6.60 29.96 19.86
N PRO A 685 -5.39 30.39 20.28
CA PRO A 685 -4.21 30.39 19.42
C PRO A 685 -4.00 29.01 18.79
N MET A 686 -3.76 28.96 17.48
CA MET A 686 -3.67 27.71 16.73
C MET A 686 -2.36 26.97 17.02
N ASP A 687 -2.35 26.13 18.06
CA ASP A 687 -1.28 25.18 18.36
C ASP A 687 -1.65 23.74 18.01
N ARG A 688 -0.78 22.76 18.33
CA ARG A 688 -1.04 21.34 18.03
C ARG A 688 -2.34 20.83 18.67
N LEU A 689 -2.69 21.31 19.87
CA LEU A 689 -3.89 20.87 20.57
C LEU A 689 -5.16 21.45 19.93
N ALA A 690 -5.15 22.75 19.63
CA ALA A 690 -6.25 23.41 18.91
C ALA A 690 -6.47 22.75 17.53
N PHE A 691 -5.39 22.47 16.81
CA PHE A 691 -5.44 21.78 15.52
C PHE A 691 -6.00 20.35 15.64
N ALA A 692 -5.55 19.58 16.63
CA ALA A 692 -6.02 18.22 16.84
C ALA A 692 -7.51 18.16 17.21
N ARG A 693 -8.00 19.13 17.98
CA ARG A 693 -9.45 19.29 18.27
C ARG A 693 -10.22 19.62 17.00
N TRP A 694 -9.74 20.55 16.18
CA TRP A 694 -10.38 20.92 14.90
C TRP A 694 -10.48 19.76 13.91
N LEU A 695 -9.49 18.87 13.84
CA LEU A 695 -9.54 17.69 12.96
C LEU A 695 -10.75 16.81 13.23
N VAL A 696 -11.23 16.78 14.48
CA VAL A 696 -12.30 15.88 14.93
C VAL A 696 -13.57 16.65 15.35
N GLU A 697 -13.67 17.93 14.95
CA GLU A 697 -14.92 18.68 15.02
C GLU A 697 -15.96 18.06 14.06
N PRO A 698 -17.26 18.03 14.43
CA PRO A 698 -18.31 17.47 13.59
C PRO A 698 -18.43 18.11 12.20
N ASP A 699 -18.08 19.39 12.09
CA ASP A 699 -18.14 20.16 10.85
C ASP A 699 -16.88 19.97 9.97
N ASN A 700 -15.85 19.25 10.45
CA ASN A 700 -14.71 18.90 9.64
C ASN A 700 -15.14 17.94 8.51
N PRO A 701 -14.93 18.30 7.22
CA PRO A 701 -15.51 17.55 6.12
C PRO A 701 -14.75 16.27 5.76
N LEU A 702 -13.51 16.10 6.22
CA LEU A 702 -12.59 15.09 5.72
C LEU A 702 -12.36 13.96 6.70
N THR A 703 -12.07 14.26 7.97
CA THR A 703 -11.55 13.25 8.91
C THR A 703 -12.49 12.05 9.11
N ALA A 704 -13.79 12.28 9.31
CA ALA A 704 -14.73 11.16 9.44
C ALA A 704 -14.81 10.32 8.16
N ARG A 705 -14.82 10.94 6.97
CA ARG A 705 -14.86 10.25 5.68
C ARG A 705 -13.60 9.44 5.41
N VAL A 706 -12.44 10.03 5.66
CA VAL A 706 -11.13 9.39 5.47
C VAL A 706 -11.01 8.18 6.40
N THR A 707 -11.40 8.31 7.67
CA THR A 707 -11.37 7.21 8.64
C THR A 707 -12.27 6.05 8.22
N VAL A 708 -13.56 6.30 7.90
CA VAL A 708 -14.45 5.20 7.49
C VAL A 708 -14.08 4.59 6.15
N ASN A 709 -13.50 5.38 5.22
CA ASN A 709 -13.00 4.86 3.94
C ASN A 709 -11.86 3.86 4.15
N ARG A 710 -10.97 4.11 5.11
CA ARG A 710 -9.87 3.18 5.44
C ARG A 710 -10.32 1.95 6.18
N ILE A 711 -11.30 2.07 7.07
CA ILE A 711 -11.97 0.91 7.67
C ILE A 711 -12.57 0.04 6.56
N TRP A 712 -13.29 0.67 5.63
CA TRP A 712 -13.88 0.00 4.48
C TRP A 712 -12.82 -0.66 3.59
N GLU A 713 -11.75 0.06 3.24
CA GLU A 713 -10.64 -0.44 2.43
C GLU A 713 -9.93 -1.64 3.09
N THR A 714 -9.78 -1.62 4.41
CA THR A 714 -9.17 -2.74 5.16
C THR A 714 -10.02 -4.02 5.06
N ILE A 715 -11.35 -3.88 5.07
CA ILE A 715 -12.32 -4.99 5.11
C ILE A 715 -12.72 -5.49 3.72
N PHE A 716 -12.83 -4.60 2.73
CA PHE A 716 -13.23 -4.94 1.35
C PHE A 716 -12.05 -4.95 0.38
N GLY A 717 -10.87 -4.53 0.83
CA GLY A 717 -9.66 -4.47 0.02
C GLY A 717 -9.56 -3.28 -0.94
N ARG A 718 -10.64 -2.50 -1.09
CA ARG A 718 -10.72 -1.26 -1.89
C ARG A 718 -11.61 -0.26 -1.15
N GLY A 719 -11.15 0.98 -1.02
CA GLY A 719 -11.94 2.06 -0.43
C GLY A 719 -13.18 2.41 -1.26
N ILE A 720 -14.16 3.08 -0.65
CA ILE A 720 -15.27 3.72 -1.37
C ILE A 720 -14.70 4.80 -2.31
N VAL A 721 -13.72 5.54 -1.80
CA VAL A 721 -12.76 6.36 -2.55
C VAL A 721 -11.48 5.51 -2.67
N GLU A 722 -11.08 5.18 -3.89
CA GLU A 722 -9.93 4.28 -4.11
C GLU A 722 -8.58 4.94 -3.81
N THR A 723 -8.47 6.25 -4.02
CA THR A 723 -7.31 7.08 -3.67
C THR A 723 -7.39 7.51 -2.21
N SER A 724 -7.16 6.59 -1.28
CA SER A 724 -7.19 6.86 0.17
C SER A 724 -6.19 7.94 0.64
N GLU A 725 -5.22 8.29 -0.21
CA GLU A 725 -4.25 9.38 -0.08
C GLU A 725 -4.77 10.75 -0.54
N ASP A 726 -5.82 10.80 -1.36
CA ASP A 726 -6.30 12.03 -2.01
C ASP A 726 -7.82 11.99 -2.24
N PHE A 727 -8.55 12.77 -1.45
CA PHE A 727 -9.99 13.04 -1.54
C PHE A 727 -10.27 14.33 -2.33
N GLY A 728 -9.24 15.07 -2.70
CA GLY A 728 -9.34 16.29 -3.49
C GLY A 728 -9.67 16.01 -4.96
N PRO A 729 -9.62 17.04 -5.81
CA PRO A 729 -10.01 16.96 -7.22
C PRO A 729 -9.14 16.06 -8.10
N GLN A 730 -7.98 15.60 -7.61
CA GLN A 730 -7.15 14.61 -8.31
C GLN A 730 -7.44 13.18 -7.88
N GLY A 731 -8.15 13.00 -6.77
CA GLY A 731 -8.61 11.71 -6.29
C GLY A 731 -9.75 11.13 -7.12
N ASP A 732 -9.95 9.82 -6.97
CA ASP A 732 -11.11 9.14 -7.54
C ASP A 732 -12.39 9.58 -6.81
N PRO A 733 -13.50 9.80 -7.54
CA PRO A 733 -14.78 10.06 -6.88
C PRO A 733 -15.25 8.83 -6.10
N PRO A 734 -16.02 9.01 -5.01
CA PRO A 734 -16.55 7.89 -4.25
C PRO A 734 -17.49 7.05 -5.12
N THR A 735 -17.30 5.74 -5.07
CA THR A 735 -18.15 4.76 -5.76
C THR A 735 -19.60 4.77 -5.23
N HIS A 736 -19.74 5.07 -3.93
CA HIS A 736 -21.01 5.16 -3.19
C HIS A 736 -20.99 6.42 -2.31
N PRO A 737 -21.23 7.63 -2.86
CA PRO A 737 -21.10 8.89 -2.13
C PRO A 737 -22.00 8.97 -0.90
N GLU A 738 -23.27 8.57 -1.03
CA GLU A 738 -24.23 8.61 0.08
C GLU A 738 -23.87 7.60 1.18
N LEU A 739 -23.31 6.44 0.82
CA LEU A 739 -22.82 5.48 1.81
C LEU A 739 -21.62 6.03 2.58
N LEU A 740 -20.70 6.71 1.90
CA LEU A 740 -19.55 7.34 2.55
C LEU A 740 -20.00 8.40 3.57
N ASP A 741 -20.93 9.27 3.18
CA ASP A 741 -21.50 10.29 4.06
C ASP A 741 -22.31 9.68 5.20
N HIS A 742 -23.06 8.59 4.95
CA HIS A 742 -23.76 7.84 5.98
C HIS A 742 -22.78 7.30 7.02
N LEU A 743 -21.74 6.57 6.60
CA LEU A 743 -20.75 5.99 7.51
C LEU A 743 -20.00 7.07 8.30
N ALA A 744 -19.61 8.16 7.64
CA ALA A 744 -18.92 9.27 8.29
C ALA A 744 -19.79 9.93 9.36
N ALA A 745 -21.06 10.22 9.05
CA ALA A 745 -21.99 10.80 9.99
C ALA A 745 -22.31 9.84 11.16
N GLU A 746 -22.43 8.53 10.90
CA GLU A 746 -22.62 7.54 11.96
C GLU A 746 -21.41 7.47 12.89
N LEU A 747 -20.17 7.50 12.37
CA LEU A 747 -18.96 7.48 13.20
C LEU A 747 -18.94 8.64 14.20
N VAL A 748 -19.25 9.86 13.76
CA VAL A 748 -19.31 11.04 14.63
C VAL A 748 -20.46 10.90 15.64
N ARG A 749 -21.64 10.49 15.19
CA ARG A 749 -22.85 10.37 16.02
C ARG A 749 -22.71 9.31 17.10
N ASP A 750 -22.03 8.21 16.82
CA ASP A 750 -21.83 7.09 17.74
C ASP A 750 -20.56 7.29 18.59
N GLY A 751 -20.12 8.54 18.77
CA GLY A 751 -19.05 8.93 19.68
C GLY A 751 -17.66 8.47 19.23
N TRP A 752 -17.42 8.43 17.91
CA TRP A 752 -16.14 8.07 17.32
C TRP A 752 -15.64 6.65 17.63
N SER A 753 -16.54 5.72 17.99
CA SER A 753 -16.21 4.31 18.24
C SER A 753 -15.84 3.58 16.93
N LEU A 754 -14.58 3.17 16.82
CA LEU A 754 -14.11 2.40 15.67
C LEU A 754 -14.71 0.99 15.68
N LYS A 755 -14.83 0.35 16.87
CA LYS A 755 -15.45 -0.97 16.96
C LYS A 755 -16.92 -0.93 16.55
N HIS A 756 -17.66 0.15 16.88
CA HIS A 756 -19.03 0.30 16.41
C HIS A 756 -19.11 0.41 14.89
N ALA A 757 -18.27 1.27 14.27
CA ALA A 757 -18.21 1.41 12.82
C ALA A 757 -17.86 0.07 12.14
N ILE A 758 -16.83 -0.64 12.61
CA ILE A 758 -16.45 -1.96 12.09
C ILE A 758 -17.58 -2.97 12.26
N ARG A 759 -18.23 -3.01 13.44
CA ARG A 759 -19.36 -3.89 13.72
C ARG A 759 -20.52 -3.68 12.73
N SER A 760 -20.86 -2.42 12.44
CA SER A 760 -21.93 -2.09 11.48
C SER A 760 -21.61 -2.64 10.08
N ILE A 761 -20.35 -2.55 9.65
CA ILE A 761 -19.89 -3.04 8.35
C ILE A 761 -19.93 -4.57 8.31
N VAL A 762 -19.32 -5.26 9.27
CA VAL A 762 -19.22 -6.74 9.24
C VAL A 762 -20.56 -7.44 9.50
N THR A 763 -21.54 -6.74 10.09
CA THR A 763 -22.88 -7.27 10.27
C THR A 763 -23.82 -7.05 9.08
N SER A 764 -23.42 -6.25 8.07
CA SER A 764 -24.19 -6.01 6.84
C SER A 764 -24.41 -7.30 6.01
N ALA A 765 -25.49 -7.34 5.21
CA ALA A 765 -25.69 -8.38 4.20
C ALA A 765 -24.57 -8.34 3.15
N THR A 766 -24.14 -7.12 2.79
CA THR A 766 -23.04 -6.83 1.85
C THR A 766 -21.77 -7.58 2.21
N TYR A 767 -21.32 -7.49 3.47
CA TYR A 767 -20.12 -8.17 3.96
C TYR A 767 -20.26 -9.70 3.94
N ARG A 768 -21.45 -10.21 4.27
CA ARG A 768 -21.73 -11.65 4.42
C ARG A 768 -21.94 -12.39 3.10
N GLN A 769 -21.92 -11.70 1.95
CA GLN A 769 -22.07 -12.31 0.63
C GLN A 769 -20.99 -13.37 0.34
N SER A 770 -21.30 -14.34 -0.52
CA SER A 770 -20.32 -15.24 -1.12
C SER A 770 -19.37 -14.47 -2.03
N SER A 771 -18.12 -14.93 -2.12
CA SER A 771 -17.13 -14.38 -3.07
C SER A 771 -17.15 -15.10 -4.41
N ARG A 772 -18.12 -16.01 -4.63
CA ARG A 772 -18.26 -16.76 -5.88
C ARG A 772 -18.57 -15.81 -7.03
N VAL A 773 -17.73 -15.85 -8.05
CA VAL A 773 -17.90 -15.04 -9.26
C VAL A 773 -18.82 -15.76 -10.24
N THR A 774 -19.76 -15.02 -10.84
CA THR A 774 -20.67 -15.50 -11.91
C THR A 774 -20.27 -14.84 -13.23
N PRO A 775 -20.72 -15.36 -14.39
CA PRO A 775 -20.49 -14.70 -15.68
C PRO A 775 -20.98 -13.24 -15.70
N ASP A 776 -22.19 -12.97 -15.20
CA ASP A 776 -22.73 -11.61 -15.09
C ASP A 776 -21.85 -10.67 -14.25
N HIS A 777 -21.28 -11.18 -13.14
CA HIS A 777 -20.33 -10.42 -12.35
C HIS A 777 -19.11 -9.99 -13.18
N LEU A 778 -18.54 -10.89 -13.99
CA LEU A 778 -17.37 -10.57 -14.82
C LEU A 778 -17.70 -9.64 -15.97
N GLU A 779 -18.90 -9.75 -16.54
CA GLU A 779 -19.32 -8.93 -17.67
C GLU A 779 -19.68 -7.49 -17.25
N LYS A 780 -20.46 -7.34 -16.17
CA LYS A 780 -21.00 -6.04 -15.75
C LYS A 780 -20.12 -5.31 -14.73
N ASP A 781 -19.46 -6.06 -13.84
CA ASP A 781 -18.64 -5.48 -12.76
C ASP A 781 -17.41 -6.36 -12.42
N PRO A 782 -16.43 -6.45 -13.35
CA PRO A 782 -15.26 -7.31 -13.19
C PRO A 782 -14.42 -6.92 -11.97
N LEU A 783 -14.38 -5.63 -11.62
CA LEU A 783 -13.62 -5.10 -10.48
C LEU A 783 -14.37 -5.16 -9.14
N ASN A 784 -15.62 -5.65 -9.13
CA ASN A 784 -16.47 -5.71 -7.95
C ASN A 784 -16.69 -4.33 -7.29
N ILE A 785 -16.81 -3.28 -8.10
CA ILE A 785 -17.05 -1.90 -7.66
C ILE A 785 -18.41 -1.78 -6.97
N LEU A 786 -19.43 -2.46 -7.50
CA LEU A 786 -20.82 -2.42 -7.02
C LEU A 786 -21.05 -3.36 -5.84
N LEU A 787 -20.08 -4.22 -5.52
CA LEU A 787 -20.13 -5.13 -4.38
C LEU A 787 -21.31 -6.12 -4.44
N ALA A 788 -21.64 -6.61 -5.63
CA ALA A 788 -22.59 -7.72 -5.84
C ALA A 788 -22.06 -9.08 -5.35
N ARG A 789 -20.82 -9.13 -4.85
CA ARG A 789 -20.19 -10.28 -4.20
C ARG A 789 -19.19 -9.77 -3.16
N SER A 790 -18.82 -10.63 -2.21
CA SER A 790 -17.72 -10.28 -1.29
C SER A 790 -16.37 -10.37 -2.02
N PRO A 791 -15.43 -9.45 -1.75
CA PRO A 791 -14.11 -9.48 -2.37
C PRO A 791 -13.26 -10.61 -1.78
N ARG A 792 -12.40 -11.19 -2.62
CA ARG A 792 -11.44 -12.22 -2.24
C ARG A 792 -10.03 -11.73 -2.56
N TYR A 793 -9.16 -11.64 -1.56
CA TYR A 793 -7.80 -11.13 -1.73
C TYR A 793 -6.81 -11.74 -0.73
N ARG A 794 -5.53 -11.76 -1.13
CA ARG A 794 -4.41 -12.23 -0.30
C ARG A 794 -4.28 -11.37 0.96
N VAL A 795 -4.06 -12.01 2.11
CA VAL A 795 -3.83 -11.31 3.38
C VAL A 795 -2.49 -10.56 3.38
N GLU A 796 -2.32 -9.58 4.27
CA GLU A 796 -1.09 -8.79 4.36
C GLU A 796 0.09 -9.61 4.86
N ALA A 797 1.31 -9.12 4.60
CA ALA A 797 2.58 -9.79 4.89
C ALA A 797 2.68 -10.39 6.30
N GLU A 798 2.33 -9.61 7.31
CA GLU A 798 2.40 -10.02 8.72
C GLU A 798 1.45 -11.20 8.99
N MET A 799 0.26 -11.19 8.38
CA MET A 799 -0.73 -12.25 8.53
C MET A 799 -0.37 -13.54 7.80
N VAL A 800 0.41 -13.48 6.72
CA VAL A 800 0.92 -14.69 6.03
C VAL A 800 1.74 -15.54 6.99
N ARG A 801 2.61 -14.91 7.79
CA ARG A 801 3.34 -15.57 8.88
C ARG A 801 2.38 -16.07 9.98
N ASP A 802 1.47 -15.21 10.44
CA ASP A 802 0.55 -15.54 11.54
C ASP A 802 -0.35 -16.75 11.23
N ILE A 803 -0.80 -16.89 9.98
CA ILE A 803 -1.57 -18.05 9.51
C ILE A 803 -0.72 -19.32 9.61
N GLY A 804 0.54 -19.28 9.15
CA GLY A 804 1.47 -20.40 9.24
C GLY A 804 1.74 -20.81 10.70
N LEU A 805 2.00 -19.83 11.58
CA LEU A 805 2.24 -20.07 13.00
C LEU A 805 1.00 -20.63 13.70
N THR A 806 -0.19 -20.17 13.33
CA THR A 806 -1.46 -20.66 13.91
C THR A 806 -1.75 -22.08 13.45
N ALA A 807 -1.65 -22.35 12.13
CA ALA A 807 -1.89 -23.67 11.56
C ALA A 807 -0.89 -24.71 12.10
N SER A 808 0.39 -24.33 12.23
CA SER A 808 1.44 -25.18 12.80
C SER A 808 1.42 -25.33 14.31
N GLY A 809 0.61 -24.54 15.02
CA GLY A 809 0.52 -24.55 16.49
C GLY A 809 1.73 -23.93 17.21
N LEU A 810 2.62 -23.24 16.47
CA LEU A 810 3.80 -22.59 17.04
C LEU A 810 3.49 -21.20 17.60
N LEU A 811 2.39 -20.56 17.19
CA LEU A 811 2.07 -19.17 17.54
C LEU A 811 2.14 -18.92 19.06
N HIS A 812 3.04 -18.02 19.47
CA HIS A 812 3.04 -17.45 20.80
C HIS A 812 2.17 -16.18 20.84
N ARG A 813 1.15 -16.19 21.71
CA ARG A 813 0.09 -15.18 21.74
C ARG A 813 0.34 -14.00 22.69
N ALA A 814 1.57 -13.82 23.18
CA ALA A 814 1.90 -12.67 24.02
C ALA A 814 1.72 -11.36 23.23
N ILE A 815 1.12 -10.37 23.89
CA ILE A 815 0.81 -9.04 23.34
C ILE A 815 1.78 -8.02 23.94
N GLY A 816 2.25 -7.11 23.10
CA GLY A 816 3.14 -6.01 23.48
C GLY A 816 4.61 -6.40 23.68
N GLY A 817 5.40 -5.53 24.28
CA GLY A 817 6.82 -5.72 24.58
C GLY A 817 7.76 -5.45 23.39
N PRO A 818 9.08 -5.61 23.55
CA PRO A 818 10.05 -5.35 22.49
C PRO A 818 9.80 -6.15 21.21
N SER A 819 10.23 -5.60 20.07
CA SER A 819 10.24 -6.31 18.79
C SER A 819 11.19 -7.52 18.83
N VAL A 820 10.89 -8.53 18.02
CA VAL A 820 11.59 -9.80 17.93
C VAL A 820 12.23 -10.00 16.57
N PHE A 821 13.15 -10.94 16.49
CA PHE A 821 13.99 -11.23 15.34
C PHE A 821 13.73 -12.67 14.89
N PRO A 822 12.63 -12.95 14.16
CA PRO A 822 12.35 -14.29 13.65
C PRO A 822 13.46 -14.78 12.69
N PRO A 823 13.49 -16.08 12.35
CA PRO A 823 14.45 -16.60 11.39
C PRO A 823 14.36 -15.87 10.05
N GLN A 824 15.52 -15.54 9.46
CA GLN A 824 15.63 -14.91 8.15
C GLN A 824 16.74 -15.57 7.31
N PRO A 825 16.70 -15.49 5.97
CA PRO A 825 17.77 -16.03 5.13
C PRO A 825 19.13 -15.36 5.39
N GLU A 826 20.21 -16.14 5.31
CA GLU A 826 21.58 -15.63 5.47
C GLU A 826 21.93 -14.55 4.42
N GLY A 827 22.77 -13.58 4.82
CA GLY A 827 23.28 -12.53 3.92
C GLY A 827 22.28 -11.40 3.60
N THR A 828 21.07 -11.45 4.15
CA THR A 828 20.05 -10.39 3.98
C THR A 828 20.29 -9.17 4.87
N TRP A 829 21.02 -9.36 5.97
CA TRP A 829 21.46 -8.30 6.87
C TRP A 829 22.96 -8.05 6.73
N THR A 830 23.34 -7.16 5.82
CA THR A 830 24.72 -6.70 5.64
C THR A 830 24.81 -5.20 5.92
N GLN A 831 25.32 -4.83 7.09
CA GLN A 831 25.67 -3.44 7.39
C GLN A 831 27.14 -3.19 7.07
N ILE A 832 27.41 -2.12 6.30
CA ILE A 832 28.76 -1.70 5.92
C ILE A 832 29.41 -0.87 7.05
N TYR A 833 28.60 -0.15 7.84
CA TYR A 833 29.06 0.86 8.81
C TYR A 833 28.87 0.47 10.27
N SER A 834 28.19 -0.64 10.54
CA SER A 834 27.82 -1.07 11.87
C SER A 834 28.02 -2.58 11.96
N GLY A 835 28.60 -3.04 13.07
CA GLY A 835 28.85 -4.46 13.33
C GLY A 835 27.61 -5.23 13.80
N GLU A 836 26.42 -4.61 13.78
CA GLU A 836 25.19 -5.25 14.25
C GLU A 836 24.77 -6.40 13.34
N GLN A 837 24.34 -7.49 13.98
CA GLN A 837 23.91 -8.71 13.31
C GLN A 837 22.45 -9.01 13.65
N TRP A 838 21.76 -9.66 12.72
CA TRP A 838 20.46 -10.24 13.00
C TRP A 838 20.63 -11.46 13.91
N VAL A 839 20.37 -11.29 15.19
CA VAL A 839 20.42 -12.37 16.18
C VAL A 839 19.02 -12.94 16.35
N GLU A 840 18.80 -14.15 15.82
CA GLU A 840 17.50 -14.80 15.89
C GLU A 840 17.00 -14.95 17.33
N SER A 841 15.76 -14.51 17.56
CA SER A 841 15.06 -14.71 18.83
C SER A 841 14.89 -16.20 19.14
N GLN A 842 15.02 -16.53 20.42
CA GLN A 842 14.93 -17.90 20.92
C GLN A 842 13.64 -18.11 21.71
N GLY A 843 13.27 -19.37 21.95
CA GLY A 843 12.10 -19.71 22.76
C GLY A 843 10.79 -19.17 22.17
N PRO A 844 9.82 -18.74 23.01
CA PRO A 844 8.53 -18.23 22.55
C PRO A 844 8.62 -16.99 21.66
N ASP A 845 9.66 -16.17 21.82
CA ASP A 845 9.82 -14.92 21.05
C ASP A 845 10.06 -15.17 19.55
N ARG A 846 10.64 -16.32 19.21
CA ARG A 846 10.81 -16.79 17.82
C ARG A 846 9.47 -16.89 17.06
N TYR A 847 8.39 -17.18 17.77
CA TYR A 847 7.08 -17.51 17.20
C TYR A 847 6.00 -16.46 17.51
N ARG A 848 6.40 -15.22 17.80
CA ARG A 848 5.45 -14.12 17.90
C ARG A 848 4.87 -13.75 16.54
N ARG A 849 3.74 -13.05 16.60
CA ARG A 849 3.05 -12.49 15.43
C ARG A 849 3.98 -11.64 14.58
N GLY A 850 3.72 -11.60 13.28
CA GLY A 850 4.43 -10.77 12.31
C GLY A 850 4.49 -9.29 12.72
N LEU A 851 3.45 -8.77 13.38
CA LEU A 851 3.41 -7.41 13.93
C LEU A 851 4.61 -7.05 14.82
N TYR A 852 5.19 -8.02 15.52
CA TYR A 852 6.31 -7.81 16.45
C TYR A 852 7.66 -8.02 15.81
N THR A 853 7.74 -8.36 14.52
CA THR A 853 9.03 -8.48 13.83
C THR A 853 9.70 -7.11 13.80
N PHE A 854 10.98 -7.04 14.14
CA PHE A 854 11.75 -5.80 14.07
C PHE A 854 11.65 -5.16 12.68
N ILE A 855 11.16 -3.93 12.62
CA ILE A 855 10.98 -3.20 11.35
C ILE A 855 12.10 -2.18 11.20
N ARG A 856 13.07 -2.52 10.35
CA ARG A 856 14.09 -1.60 9.88
C ARG A 856 13.59 -0.86 8.63
N ARG A 857 13.77 0.47 8.59
CA ARG A 857 13.28 1.32 7.49
C ARG A 857 13.96 1.00 6.15
N THR A 858 15.28 0.96 6.15
CA THR A 858 16.08 0.78 4.92
C THR A 858 16.15 -0.68 4.45
N SER A 859 15.91 -1.65 5.33
CA SER A 859 15.96 -3.08 5.01
C SER A 859 14.93 -3.88 5.83
N PRO A 860 13.64 -3.81 5.46
CA PRO A 860 12.60 -4.59 6.15
C PRO A 860 12.81 -6.10 5.95
N HIS A 861 12.13 -6.91 6.79
CA HIS A 861 12.27 -8.37 6.72
C HIS A 861 11.96 -8.91 5.30
N PRO A 862 12.86 -9.72 4.67
CA PRO A 862 12.75 -10.08 3.26
C PRO A 862 11.43 -10.75 2.86
N SER A 863 10.92 -11.67 3.70
CA SER A 863 9.63 -12.31 3.44
C SER A 863 8.47 -11.32 3.50
N MET A 864 8.54 -10.28 4.35
CA MET A 864 7.50 -9.26 4.42
C MET A 864 7.49 -8.37 3.18
N VAL A 865 8.68 -8.00 2.68
CA VAL A 865 8.83 -7.26 1.42
C VAL A 865 8.26 -8.05 0.25
N ALA A 866 8.53 -9.36 0.17
CA ALA A 866 7.97 -10.23 -0.86
C ALA A 866 6.42 -10.22 -0.87
N PHE A 867 5.80 -10.01 0.29
CA PHE A 867 4.34 -9.93 0.46
C PHE A 867 3.79 -8.49 0.57
N ASP A 868 4.48 -7.52 -0.05
CA ASP A 868 4.08 -6.11 -0.20
C ASP A 868 4.07 -5.28 1.10
N ALA A 869 4.92 -5.58 2.08
CA ALA A 869 5.12 -4.69 3.24
C ALA A 869 5.86 -3.39 2.83
N PRO A 870 5.46 -2.21 3.36
CA PRO A 870 6.07 -0.93 2.99
C PRO A 870 7.41 -0.66 3.71
N SER A 871 8.26 0.22 3.13
CA SER A 871 9.57 0.61 3.70
C SER A 871 9.50 1.47 4.96
N ARG A 872 8.31 1.95 5.36
CA ARG A 872 8.06 2.87 6.49
C ARG A 872 8.73 4.23 6.40
N GLU A 873 9.54 4.52 5.39
CA GLU A 873 10.22 5.83 5.21
C GLU A 873 9.22 6.98 5.05
N ILE A 874 8.10 6.71 4.38
CA ILE A 874 6.97 7.62 4.20
C ILE A 874 5.67 6.95 4.64
N THR A 875 4.63 7.76 4.88
CA THR A 875 3.31 7.25 5.28
C THR A 875 2.74 6.35 4.18
N CYS A 876 2.15 5.22 4.57
CA CYS A 876 1.50 4.30 3.66
C CYS A 876 0.00 4.30 3.94
N THR A 877 -0.75 5.09 3.17
CA THR A 877 -2.21 5.19 3.27
C THR A 877 -2.94 4.00 2.64
N ARG A 878 -2.27 3.31 1.71
CA ARG A 878 -2.79 2.15 0.97
C ARG A 878 -1.64 1.23 0.58
N ARG A 879 -1.76 -0.06 0.88
CA ARG A 879 -0.79 -1.07 0.42
C ARG A 879 -1.17 -1.57 -0.98
N PRO A 880 -0.22 -1.65 -1.93
CA PRO A 880 -0.46 -2.43 -3.14
C PRO A 880 -0.62 -3.90 -2.77
N ARG A 881 -1.49 -4.62 -3.50
CA ARG A 881 -1.60 -6.08 -3.37
C ARG A 881 -1.21 -6.73 -4.69
N THR A 882 -0.10 -7.45 -4.67
CA THR A 882 0.39 -8.23 -5.81
C THR A 882 0.24 -9.73 -5.56
N SER A 883 0.19 -10.49 -6.64
CA SER A 883 0.24 -11.95 -6.64
C SER A 883 1.30 -12.38 -7.62
N THR A 884 2.47 -12.74 -7.10
CA THR A 884 3.64 -13.08 -7.92
C THR A 884 4.11 -14.51 -7.65
N PRO A 885 4.74 -15.19 -8.63
CA PRO A 885 5.35 -16.50 -8.39
C PRO A 885 6.41 -16.48 -7.27
N LEU A 886 7.08 -15.33 -7.06
CA LEU A 886 8.08 -15.18 -6.00
C LEU A 886 7.47 -15.39 -4.61
N GLN A 887 6.24 -14.89 -4.38
CA GLN A 887 5.54 -15.07 -3.11
C GLN A 887 5.30 -16.55 -2.78
N ALA A 888 4.88 -17.35 -3.76
CA ALA A 888 4.73 -18.79 -3.59
C ALA A 888 6.10 -19.47 -3.32
N LEU A 889 7.16 -19.02 -3.99
CA LEU A 889 8.51 -19.53 -3.72
C LEU A 889 8.99 -19.14 -2.31
N THR A 890 8.62 -17.97 -1.79
CA THR A 890 8.92 -17.57 -0.41
C THR A 890 8.28 -18.54 0.59
N THR A 891 6.97 -18.80 0.49
CA THR A 891 6.27 -19.72 1.41
C THR A 891 6.70 -21.19 1.28
N LEU A 892 7.27 -21.59 0.15
CA LEU A 892 7.84 -22.93 -0.02
C LEU A 892 9.25 -23.07 0.58
N ASN A 893 10.08 -22.03 0.51
CA ASN A 893 11.54 -22.14 0.74
C ASN A 893 12.06 -21.35 1.94
N ASP A 894 11.34 -20.35 2.43
CA ASP A 894 11.78 -19.57 3.59
C ASP A 894 11.93 -20.50 4.81
N PRO A 895 13.07 -20.46 5.55
CA PRO A 895 13.33 -21.34 6.67
C PRO A 895 12.21 -21.35 7.73
N ALA A 896 11.57 -20.21 7.97
CA ALA A 896 10.46 -20.14 8.92
C ALA A 896 9.24 -20.93 8.42
N PHE A 897 8.96 -20.93 7.12
CA PHE A 897 7.84 -21.71 6.57
C PHE A 897 8.12 -23.21 6.50
N VAL A 898 9.37 -23.60 6.26
CA VAL A 898 9.78 -25.01 6.37
C VAL A 898 9.63 -25.52 7.80
N GLU A 899 10.05 -24.71 8.78
CA GLU A 899 9.85 -25.00 10.20
C GLU A 899 8.36 -25.13 10.58
N MET A 900 7.52 -24.19 10.14
CA MET A 900 6.07 -24.25 10.35
C MET A 900 5.44 -25.47 9.68
N ALA A 901 5.90 -25.86 8.48
CA ALA A 901 5.43 -27.06 7.81
C ALA A 901 5.77 -28.34 8.60
N ALA A 902 6.99 -28.44 9.13
CA ALA A 902 7.41 -29.57 9.95
C ALA A 902 6.62 -29.67 11.26
N ALA A 903 6.31 -28.53 11.90
CA ALA A 903 5.45 -28.49 13.07
C ALA A 903 3.99 -28.88 12.74
N LEU A 904 3.43 -28.38 11.63
CA LEU A 904 2.10 -28.79 11.16
C LEU A 904 2.04 -30.30 10.86
N ALA A 905 3.08 -30.87 10.27
CA ALA A 905 3.17 -32.31 10.01
C ALA A 905 3.07 -33.14 11.30
N ARG A 906 3.79 -32.73 12.35
CA ARG A 906 3.76 -33.39 13.66
C ARG A 906 2.38 -33.29 14.29
N ARG A 907 1.78 -32.11 14.28
CA ARG A 907 0.39 -31.93 14.73
C ARG A 907 -0.60 -32.78 13.96
N ALA A 908 -0.42 -32.94 12.65
CA ALA A 908 -1.26 -33.82 11.85
C ALA A 908 -1.12 -35.29 12.28
N ILE A 909 0.09 -35.75 12.60
CA ILE A 909 0.35 -37.12 13.08
C ILE A 909 -0.24 -37.34 14.48
N ASP A 910 -0.06 -36.38 15.39
CA ASP A 910 -0.37 -36.52 16.81
C ASP A 910 -1.86 -36.29 17.11
N GLU A 911 -2.47 -35.29 16.46
CA GLU A 911 -3.84 -34.83 16.73
C GLU A 911 -4.84 -35.28 15.65
N GLY A 912 -4.36 -35.63 14.44
CA GLY A 912 -5.21 -35.90 13.27
C GLY A 912 -5.79 -37.31 13.17
N GLY A 913 -5.52 -38.17 14.15
CA GLY A 913 -6.02 -39.55 14.21
C GLY A 913 -5.04 -40.62 13.70
N ASN A 914 -5.54 -41.85 13.60
CA ASN A 914 -4.70 -43.05 13.44
C ASN A 914 -4.37 -43.42 11.98
N ASP A 915 -5.09 -42.85 11.00
CA ASP A 915 -4.92 -43.19 9.58
C ASP A 915 -4.57 -41.95 8.74
N PRO A 916 -3.86 -42.11 7.60
CA PRO A 916 -3.45 -40.99 6.77
C PRO A 916 -4.58 -40.09 6.28
N ARG A 917 -5.79 -40.63 6.07
CA ARG A 917 -6.94 -39.87 5.58
C ARG A 917 -7.40 -38.86 6.62
N SER A 918 -7.54 -39.31 7.85
CA SER A 918 -7.93 -38.45 8.98
C SER A 918 -6.89 -37.35 9.23
N ARG A 919 -5.59 -37.68 9.12
CA ARG A 919 -4.48 -36.72 9.25
C ARG A 919 -4.48 -35.65 8.15
N ALA A 920 -4.68 -36.04 6.90
CA ALA A 920 -4.82 -35.10 5.79
C ALA A 920 -6.01 -34.16 5.98
N ALA A 921 -7.16 -34.70 6.42
CA ALA A 921 -8.35 -33.91 6.68
C ALA A 921 -8.15 -32.93 7.84
N TYR A 922 -7.47 -33.35 8.90
CA TYR A 922 -7.16 -32.49 10.04
C TYR A 922 -6.21 -31.34 9.65
N ALA A 923 -5.11 -31.64 8.95
CA ALA A 923 -4.18 -30.63 8.47
C ALA A 923 -4.87 -29.60 7.54
N MET A 924 -5.72 -30.07 6.64
CA MET A 924 -6.48 -29.17 5.75
C MET A 924 -7.46 -28.28 6.53
N LYS A 925 -8.09 -28.80 7.58
CA LYS A 925 -8.95 -27.99 8.47
C LYS A 925 -8.18 -26.92 9.22
N LEU A 926 -6.97 -27.22 9.71
CA LEU A 926 -6.11 -26.24 10.37
C LEU A 926 -5.75 -25.08 9.43
N CYS A 927 -5.51 -25.35 8.14
CA CYS A 927 -5.16 -24.32 7.17
C CYS A 927 -6.38 -23.56 6.61
N LEU A 928 -7.48 -24.26 6.31
CA LEU A 928 -8.58 -23.73 5.51
C LEU A 928 -9.88 -23.48 6.29
N ALA A 929 -9.98 -23.96 7.53
CA ALA A 929 -11.17 -23.83 8.37
C ALA A 929 -12.47 -24.38 7.74
N ARG A 930 -12.37 -25.30 6.78
CA ARG A 930 -13.50 -26.02 6.15
C ARG A 930 -13.20 -27.50 6.01
N GLU A 931 -14.26 -28.30 5.85
CA GLU A 931 -14.09 -29.72 5.54
C GLU A 931 -13.50 -29.91 4.13
N PRO A 932 -12.61 -30.90 3.96
CA PRO A 932 -11.99 -31.21 2.69
C PRO A 932 -12.94 -32.03 1.80
N THR A 933 -12.82 -31.87 0.48
CA THR A 933 -13.54 -32.71 -0.46
C THR A 933 -12.82 -34.07 -0.65
N PRO A 934 -13.53 -35.14 -1.07
CA PRO A 934 -12.90 -36.43 -1.32
C PRO A 934 -11.72 -36.37 -2.29
N ARG A 935 -11.84 -35.55 -3.34
CA ARG A 935 -10.78 -35.35 -4.35
C ARG A 935 -9.54 -34.68 -3.78
N GLU A 936 -9.71 -33.72 -2.88
CA GLU A 936 -8.58 -33.04 -2.22
C GLU A 936 -7.82 -34.02 -1.34
N ILE A 937 -8.54 -34.83 -0.55
CA ILE A 937 -7.95 -35.87 0.29
C ILE A 937 -7.17 -36.90 -0.54
N GLU A 938 -7.76 -37.41 -1.63
CA GLU A 938 -7.09 -38.39 -2.50
C GLU A 938 -5.78 -37.83 -3.08
N ARG A 939 -5.73 -36.54 -3.43
CA ARG A 939 -4.51 -35.89 -3.91
C ARG A 939 -3.44 -35.77 -2.83
N LEU A 940 -3.83 -35.39 -1.61
CA LEU A 940 -2.89 -35.30 -0.47
C LEU A 940 -2.35 -36.67 -0.09
N LEU A 941 -3.19 -37.72 -0.13
CA LEU A 941 -2.78 -39.10 0.13
C LEU A 941 -1.81 -39.63 -0.94
N ALA A 942 -2.06 -39.33 -2.22
CA ALA A 942 -1.13 -39.69 -3.30
C ALA A 942 0.24 -39.02 -3.09
N LEU A 943 0.24 -37.71 -2.80
CA LEU A 943 1.48 -36.99 -2.49
C LEU A 943 2.19 -37.59 -1.27
N TYR A 944 1.47 -37.85 -0.19
CA TYR A 944 2.03 -38.46 1.01
C TYR A 944 2.70 -39.80 0.71
N GLN A 945 2.02 -40.68 -0.03
CA GLN A 945 2.56 -42.00 -0.36
C GLN A 945 3.81 -41.90 -1.25
N ASP A 946 3.80 -41.01 -2.23
CA ASP A 946 4.95 -40.78 -3.11
C ASP A 946 6.17 -40.29 -2.30
N GLN A 947 5.97 -39.33 -1.39
CA GLN A 947 7.04 -38.82 -0.54
C GLN A 947 7.51 -39.85 0.49
N LEU A 948 6.59 -40.64 1.06
CA LEU A 948 6.95 -41.70 2.00
C LEU A 948 7.87 -42.74 1.34
N ASN A 949 7.50 -43.22 0.14
CA ASN A 949 8.33 -44.16 -0.62
C ASN A 949 9.74 -43.60 -0.90
N ALA A 950 9.84 -42.30 -1.21
CA ALA A 950 11.11 -41.62 -1.45
C ALA A 950 11.98 -41.55 -0.18
N TYR A 951 11.39 -41.14 0.96
CA TYR A 951 12.11 -40.99 2.22
C TYR A 951 12.42 -42.32 2.93
N GLU A 952 11.64 -43.37 2.68
CA GLU A 952 12.01 -44.72 3.10
C GLU A 952 13.24 -45.23 2.34
N SER A 953 13.42 -44.79 1.09
CA SER A 953 14.58 -45.11 0.25
C SER A 953 15.81 -44.25 0.55
N ASP A 954 15.63 -43.04 1.10
CA ASP A 954 16.70 -42.13 1.53
C ASP A 954 16.49 -41.66 2.97
N ARG A 955 16.90 -42.51 3.92
CA ARG A 955 16.78 -42.25 5.36
C ARG A 955 17.61 -41.05 5.84
N SER A 956 18.66 -40.67 5.10
CA SER A 956 19.47 -39.50 5.42
C SER A 956 18.69 -38.23 5.13
N ALA A 957 18.10 -38.12 3.93
CA ALA A 957 17.21 -37.01 3.58
C ALA A 957 15.99 -36.95 4.51
N ALA A 958 15.42 -38.10 4.88
CA ALA A 958 14.34 -38.18 5.85
C ALA A 958 14.73 -37.58 7.21
N GLY A 959 15.93 -37.92 7.71
CA GLY A 959 16.47 -37.36 8.95
C GLY A 959 16.67 -35.85 8.89
N GLN A 960 17.18 -35.32 7.77
CA GLN A 960 17.35 -33.88 7.57
C GLN A 960 15.99 -33.15 7.60
N VAL A 961 15.00 -33.62 6.85
CA VAL A 961 13.68 -32.97 6.80
C VAL A 961 12.94 -33.10 8.13
N ALA A 962 13.02 -34.27 8.78
CA ALA A 962 12.40 -34.48 10.09
C ALA A 962 13.07 -33.66 11.21
N SER A 963 14.32 -33.22 11.01
CA SER A 963 15.04 -32.36 11.96
C SER A 963 14.62 -30.89 11.91
N TYR A 964 13.89 -30.45 10.87
CA TYR A 964 13.27 -29.12 10.88
C TYR A 964 12.19 -29.05 11.98
N GLY A 965 12.19 -27.96 12.74
CA GLY A 965 11.28 -27.74 13.87
C GLY A 965 12.01 -27.29 15.15
N PRO A 966 11.25 -27.02 16.23
CA PRO A 966 11.82 -26.66 17.52
C PRO A 966 12.77 -27.74 18.06
N ALA A 967 13.89 -27.33 18.66
CA ALA A 967 14.86 -28.24 19.28
C ALA A 967 14.19 -29.15 20.32
N GLY A 968 14.48 -30.45 20.27
CA GLY A 968 13.88 -31.45 21.17
C GLY A 968 12.55 -32.04 20.68
N ALA A 969 12.04 -31.64 19.52
CA ALA A 969 10.85 -32.26 18.91
C ALA A 969 11.09 -33.71 18.41
N GLY A 970 12.17 -34.41 18.77
CA GLY A 970 12.38 -35.81 18.38
C GLY A 970 11.34 -36.74 19.01
N GLY A 971 10.23 -36.99 18.31
CA GLY A 971 9.19 -37.93 18.76
C GLY A 971 9.55 -39.38 18.46
N LEU A 972 8.73 -40.31 18.96
CA LEU A 972 8.81 -41.77 18.70
C LEU A 972 8.44 -42.16 17.24
N HIS A 973 8.20 -41.19 16.37
CA HIS A 973 7.67 -41.40 15.03
C HIS A 973 8.80 -41.59 14.00
N ASP A 974 8.53 -42.42 13.00
CA ASP A 974 9.48 -42.66 11.90
C ASP A 974 9.78 -41.33 11.16
N HIS A 975 11.08 -41.00 11.05
CA HIS A 975 11.57 -39.84 10.31
C HIS A 975 11.04 -39.79 8.87
N ALA A 976 10.86 -40.93 8.20
CA ALA A 976 10.31 -40.96 6.85
C ALA A 976 8.85 -40.49 6.81
N GLN A 977 8.05 -40.84 7.82
CA GLN A 977 6.66 -40.38 7.93
C GLN A 977 6.59 -38.88 8.23
N ILE A 978 7.42 -38.38 9.16
CA ILE A 978 7.49 -36.95 9.47
C ILE A 978 7.88 -36.18 8.21
N ALA A 979 8.95 -36.59 7.52
CA ALA A 979 9.42 -35.93 6.31
C ALA A 979 8.36 -35.89 5.20
N ALA A 980 7.66 -37.00 4.96
CA ALA A 980 6.56 -37.05 3.98
C ALA A 980 5.41 -36.10 4.34
N TRP A 981 4.98 -36.07 5.61
CA TRP A 981 3.97 -35.13 6.07
C TRP A 981 4.44 -33.68 6.04
N THR A 982 5.72 -33.39 6.26
CA THR A 982 6.29 -32.04 6.13
C THR A 982 6.10 -31.50 4.71
N ILE A 983 6.29 -32.31 3.67
CA ILE A 983 6.03 -31.90 2.29
C ILE A 983 4.54 -31.63 2.05
N VAL A 984 3.66 -32.49 2.57
CA VAL A 984 2.20 -32.28 2.48
C VAL A 984 1.79 -30.98 3.17
N ALA A 985 2.30 -30.75 4.38
CA ALA A 985 2.06 -29.54 5.15
C ALA A 985 2.59 -28.27 4.45
N ASN A 986 3.77 -28.36 3.82
CA ASN A 986 4.35 -27.27 3.04
C ASN A 986 3.47 -26.89 1.84
N VAL A 987 2.91 -27.88 1.13
CA VAL A 987 1.91 -27.64 0.07
C VAL A 987 0.65 -26.96 0.62
N LEU A 988 0.14 -27.42 1.77
CA LEU A 988 -1.06 -26.83 2.39
C LEU A 988 -0.84 -25.38 2.82
N LEU A 989 0.30 -25.06 3.42
CA LEU A 989 0.66 -23.69 3.79
C LEU A 989 0.84 -22.76 2.58
N ASN A 990 1.22 -23.32 1.43
CA ASN A 990 1.42 -22.60 0.18
C ASN A 990 0.15 -22.46 -0.69
N LEU A 991 -1.00 -23.00 -0.27
CA LEU A 991 -2.23 -22.86 -1.04
C LEU A 991 -2.68 -21.40 -1.08
N ASP A 992 -3.12 -20.94 -2.26
CA ASP A 992 -3.77 -19.64 -2.43
C ASP A 992 -4.94 -19.46 -1.45
N GLU A 993 -5.73 -20.51 -1.20
CA GLU A 993 -6.83 -20.50 -0.22
C GLU A 993 -6.35 -20.33 1.24
N THR A 994 -5.18 -20.86 1.59
CA THR A 994 -4.58 -20.69 2.93
C THR A 994 -4.17 -19.24 3.14
N LEU A 995 -3.65 -18.58 2.12
CA LEU A 995 -3.13 -17.20 2.18
C LEU A 995 -4.17 -16.12 1.82
N THR A 996 -5.42 -16.53 1.58
CA THR A 996 -6.48 -15.64 1.10
C THR A 996 -7.61 -15.52 2.10
N ARG A 997 -8.10 -14.29 2.25
CA ARG A 997 -9.37 -13.97 2.91
C ARG A 997 -10.52 -14.35 1.97
N PRO A 998 -11.40 -15.30 2.36
CA PRO A 998 -12.38 -15.91 1.47
C PRO A 998 -13.59 -15.04 1.18
#